data_AF-A0A9K3KF61-F1
#
_entry.id   AF-A0A9K3KF61-F1
#
_cell.length_a   1.000
_cell.length_b   1.000
_cell.length_c   1.000
_cell.angle_alpha   90.00
_cell.angle_beta   90.00
_cell.angle_gamma   90.00
#
_symmetry.space_group_name_H-M   'P 1'
#
loop_
_entity.id
_entity.type
_entity.pdbx_description
1 polymer ?
#
loop_
_entity_poly.entity_id
_entity_poly.type
_entity_poly.pdbx_seq_one_letter_code
_entity_poly.pdbx_strand_id
1 'polypeptide(L)'
;MAGEIAQSVDLNTLRMSDEGLTNLLQDCIASWFGRHKGTAMMAAGSRNEEPTIQKLRSSVKFIQVIYDVGLLRWRNNRCIGVSPDAVCLISVAGKTQPVPCCLEIKSRLADTTVRRAESSATKHGSVVNCVFGDDTFKDCVPAENRAQVVHQALVTQFDYGLFVTSKVQGGEGSLVQVVVIEIPASIRMTHGLVLCAVATPLLGFLHGEHVVKRGVLIDDDFPPWVTVPQKAILKSRAKLYFAHLKLITMADGTVKPTQPLLLYKHSVQHRYNKQKPGLDMNTELSDRVAFNSKGSFESKYVFRMLDAILVNSWRAHQAVFDVAPWMATLAEPPTLAQVRRKLHGAETIEDYVWYTSTASLTELASLKRSNLAIPNLRDDSPAGALFMQEFQRIMKLSLLSIAALSSLSMSAAFVVRPSLFSSSSTTTALSMASKRAVQREKRTKWMESRGIGAGPGVAEPSASAAAGMMKNEEGLDFVRLVSPSGASAEVYLYGGVVTSYKDAEGTEFIAVRPDAKMDGSKPISGGLSHCWPQFGPGEIQQHGFARNVMWDVKSSTDTTVELEMLPSDYTKEMWDKEFACTFSVTLEDDQLKTNMLVKNTGSEGSFDFQAALHSYFTVSSLEKLEIAGSFQGKEFLNKLVGDGGEMQTEDRSSITITEEYDRVYNGVNDPVLKDAGTGKALNVLNQAGWEDTVIWNPYGNEGMGYNEFVCVESVKFDPVTLDAGSSWEGVLVLKPESL
;
A
#
# COMPACT_ATOMS: atom_id res chain seq x y z
N MET A 1 39.47 15.79 -23.74
CA MET A 1 39.55 15.07 -22.46
C MET A 1 38.61 13.86 -22.35
N ALA A 2 37.41 13.84 -22.95
CA ALA A 2 36.54 12.63 -22.93
C ALA A 2 37.12 11.41 -23.69
N GLY A 3 38.11 11.61 -24.57
CA GLY A 3 38.74 10.54 -25.35
C GLY A 3 39.93 9.84 -24.67
N GLU A 4 40.51 10.40 -23.61
CA GLU A 4 41.76 9.86 -23.01
C GLU A 4 41.50 8.93 -21.81
N ILE A 5 40.36 9.06 -21.12
CA ILE A 5 40.00 8.18 -19.98
C ILE A 5 39.29 6.89 -20.45
N ALA A 6 38.76 6.86 -21.67
CA ALA A 6 38.20 5.65 -22.28
C ALA A 6 39.26 4.53 -22.51
N GLN A 7 40.55 4.83 -22.33
CA GLN A 7 41.65 3.89 -22.55
C GLN A 7 42.03 3.03 -21.32
N SER A 8 41.46 3.26 -20.13
CA SER A 8 41.86 2.52 -18.91
C SER A 8 40.84 1.48 -18.42
N VAL A 9 39.65 1.39 -19.02
CA VAL A 9 38.65 0.37 -18.70
C VAL A 9 38.45 -0.50 -19.94
N ASP A 10 38.92 -1.75 -19.89
CA ASP A 10 38.66 -2.70 -20.97
C ASP A 10 37.17 -3.08 -20.95
N LEU A 11 36.37 -2.39 -21.77
CA LEU A 11 34.94 -2.63 -21.91
C LEU A 11 34.62 -4.08 -22.32
N ASN A 12 35.57 -4.82 -22.90
CA ASN A 12 35.38 -6.23 -23.23
C ASN A 12 35.31 -7.12 -21.98
N THR A 13 35.91 -6.70 -20.86
CA THR A 13 35.82 -7.41 -19.57
C THR A 13 34.49 -7.21 -18.85
N LEU A 14 33.70 -6.21 -19.27
CA LEU A 14 32.38 -5.88 -18.71
C LEU A 14 31.23 -6.50 -19.51
N ARG A 15 31.52 -7.32 -20.53
CA ARG A 15 30.49 -7.95 -21.36
C ARG A 15 29.81 -9.08 -20.58
N MET A 16 28.52 -8.89 -20.27
CA MET A 16 27.68 -9.93 -19.68
C MET A 16 27.43 -11.07 -20.68
N SER A 17 27.35 -12.30 -20.18
CA SER A 17 26.91 -13.46 -20.98
C SER A 17 25.44 -13.31 -21.37
N ASP A 18 25.03 -14.01 -22.42
CA ASP A 18 23.62 -14.09 -22.84
C ASP A 18 22.73 -14.57 -21.68
N GLU A 19 23.17 -15.58 -20.93
CA GLU A 19 22.49 -16.05 -19.71
C GLU A 19 22.37 -14.96 -18.64
N GLY A 20 23.46 -14.20 -18.41
CA GLY A 20 23.44 -13.07 -17.48
C GLY A 20 22.48 -11.97 -17.92
N LEU A 21 22.38 -11.70 -19.23
CA LEU A 21 21.43 -10.75 -19.80
C LEU A 21 19.98 -11.26 -19.68
N THR A 22 19.75 -12.55 -19.92
CA THR A 22 18.43 -13.18 -19.74
C THR A 22 17.95 -13.06 -18.29
N ASN A 23 18.81 -13.38 -17.33
CA ASN A 23 18.48 -13.32 -15.90
C ASN A 23 18.27 -11.88 -15.45
N LEU A 24 19.17 -10.96 -15.84
CA LEU A 24 19.01 -9.55 -15.50
C LEU A 24 17.76 -8.93 -16.14
N LEU A 25 17.39 -9.33 -17.36
CA LEU A 25 16.14 -8.90 -17.99
C LEU A 25 14.94 -9.47 -17.24
N GLN A 26 15.01 -10.71 -16.74
CA GLN A 26 13.97 -11.30 -15.92
C GLN A 26 13.79 -10.53 -14.62
N ASP A 27 14.87 -10.16 -13.93
CA ASP A 27 14.84 -9.34 -12.72
C ASP A 27 14.26 -7.95 -13.00
N CYS A 28 14.62 -7.34 -14.13
CA CYS A 28 14.04 -6.07 -14.58
C CYS A 28 12.54 -6.22 -14.83
N ILE A 29 12.10 -7.28 -15.51
CA ILE A 29 10.69 -7.53 -15.79
C ILE A 29 9.90 -7.78 -14.50
N ALA A 30 10.42 -8.61 -13.60
CA ALA A 30 9.80 -8.90 -12.30
C ALA A 30 9.73 -7.64 -11.42
N SER A 31 10.74 -6.78 -11.47
CA SER A 31 10.75 -5.50 -10.75
C SER A 31 9.79 -4.47 -11.36
N TRP A 32 9.90 -4.23 -12.66
CA TRP A 32 9.11 -3.21 -13.36
C TRP A 32 7.65 -3.62 -13.43
N PHE A 33 7.37 -4.85 -13.84
CA PHE A 33 6.03 -5.39 -14.05
C PHE A 33 5.59 -6.30 -12.89
N GLY A 34 6.21 -6.15 -11.72
CA GLY A 34 5.83 -6.88 -10.52
C GLY A 34 4.49 -6.45 -9.94
N ARG A 35 3.80 -7.41 -9.32
CA ARG A 35 2.54 -7.19 -8.58
C ARG A 35 2.75 -6.78 -7.12
N HIS A 36 3.98 -6.51 -6.70
CA HIS A 36 4.25 -6.17 -5.31
C HIS A 36 3.73 -4.75 -4.97
N LYS A 37 3.03 -4.63 -3.85
CA LYS A 37 2.65 -3.32 -3.28
C LYS A 37 3.81 -2.79 -2.44
N GLY A 38 3.98 -1.46 -2.44
CA GLY A 38 4.94 -0.83 -1.54
C GLY A 38 4.61 -1.16 -0.08
N THR A 39 5.63 -1.42 0.73
CA THR A 39 5.47 -1.70 2.17
C THR A 39 4.83 -0.51 2.90
N ALA A 40 4.21 -0.74 4.06
CA ALA A 40 3.66 0.36 4.89
C ALA A 40 4.70 1.43 5.22
N MET A 41 5.97 1.03 5.33
CA MET A 41 7.13 1.92 5.52
C MET A 41 7.47 2.75 4.28
N MET A 42 7.25 2.22 3.06
CA MET A 42 7.37 3.00 1.82
C MET A 42 6.27 4.06 1.71
N ALA A 43 5.03 3.69 2.03
CA ALA A 43 3.90 4.62 2.06
C ALA A 43 4.03 5.68 3.17
N ALA A 44 4.64 5.34 4.31
CA ALA A 44 4.99 6.30 5.36
C ALA A 44 6.12 7.25 4.92
N GLY A 45 7.17 6.73 4.28
CA GLY A 45 8.27 7.53 3.72
C GLY A 45 7.79 8.58 2.71
N SER A 46 6.93 8.19 1.75
CA SER A 46 6.36 9.12 0.78
C SER A 46 5.51 10.23 1.42
N ARG A 47 4.78 9.91 2.50
CA ARG A 47 4.00 10.92 3.27
C ARG A 47 4.91 11.91 4.02
N ASN A 48 6.16 11.52 4.27
CA ASN A 48 7.15 12.24 5.06
C ASN A 48 8.13 13.09 4.21
N GLU A 49 8.14 12.88 2.89
CA GLU A 49 8.95 13.67 1.94
C GLU A 49 8.51 15.14 1.94
N GLU A 50 7.19 15.41 1.89
CA GLU A 50 6.66 16.79 1.83
C GLU A 50 6.99 17.64 3.09
N PRO A 51 6.77 17.16 4.33
CA PRO A 51 7.23 17.86 5.53
C PRO A 51 8.75 18.10 5.55
N THR A 52 9.54 17.16 5.01
CA THR A 52 11.00 17.30 4.91
C THR A 52 11.39 18.41 3.93
N ILE A 53 10.73 18.48 2.77
CA ILE A 53 10.93 19.54 1.77
C ILE A 53 10.57 20.91 2.35
N GLN A 54 9.45 21.02 3.09
CA GLN A 54 9.06 22.25 3.76
C GLN A 54 10.10 22.67 4.83
N LYS A 55 10.66 21.71 5.56
CA LYS A 55 11.73 21.98 6.52
C LYS A 55 13.03 22.42 5.83
N LEU A 56 13.41 21.80 4.73
CA LEU A 56 14.57 22.21 3.92
C LEU A 56 14.41 23.67 3.46
N ARG A 57 13.25 24.01 2.87
CA ARG A 57 12.95 25.38 2.42
C ARG A 57 13.03 26.43 3.53
N SER A 58 12.56 26.10 4.73
CA SER A 58 12.52 27.04 5.85
C SER A 58 13.82 27.12 6.65
N SER A 59 14.60 26.03 6.70
CA SER A 59 15.71 25.88 7.65
C SER A 59 17.10 25.89 7.00
N VAL A 60 17.22 25.63 5.69
CA VAL A 60 18.50 25.50 5.00
C VAL A 60 18.72 26.66 4.02
N LYS A 61 19.30 27.75 4.53
CA LYS A 61 19.38 29.04 3.82
C LYS A 61 20.16 29.04 2.51
N PHE A 62 21.07 28.09 2.30
CA PHE A 62 21.84 28.02 1.06
C PHE A 62 21.04 27.38 -0.09
N ILE A 63 19.92 26.69 0.19
CA ILE A 63 18.99 26.20 -0.82
C ILE A 63 18.07 27.35 -1.22
N GLN A 64 18.10 27.73 -2.49
CA GLN A 64 17.33 28.87 -3.00
C GLN A 64 15.95 28.45 -3.51
N VAL A 65 15.90 27.33 -4.23
CA VAL A 65 14.65 26.78 -4.78
C VAL A 65 14.76 25.27 -4.91
N ILE A 66 13.61 24.61 -4.78
CA ILE A 66 13.45 23.16 -4.92
C ILE A 66 12.31 22.91 -5.91
N TYR A 67 12.61 22.20 -6.99
CA TYR A 67 11.68 21.81 -8.04
C TYR A 67 11.38 20.31 -7.96
N ASP A 68 10.09 19.97 -7.93
CA ASP A 68 9.62 18.59 -8.15
C ASP A 68 9.92 18.19 -9.60
N VAL A 69 10.47 16.99 -9.78
CA VAL A 69 10.78 16.42 -11.09
C VAL A 69 10.35 14.97 -11.14
N GLY A 70 9.80 14.55 -12.28
CA GLY A 70 9.50 13.15 -12.53
C GLY A 70 10.72 12.35 -12.99
N LEU A 71 10.46 11.24 -13.67
CA LEU A 71 11.51 10.42 -14.28
C LEU A 71 12.27 11.22 -15.35
N LEU A 72 13.58 11.36 -15.17
CA LEU A 72 14.50 12.02 -16.08
C LEU A 72 15.22 10.97 -16.92
N ARG A 73 15.38 11.23 -18.22
CA ARG A 73 16.16 10.38 -19.12
C ARG A 73 17.51 11.01 -19.39
N TRP A 74 18.56 10.21 -19.46
CA TRP A 74 19.86 10.72 -19.89
C TRP A 74 19.82 11.16 -21.35
N ARG A 75 20.31 12.37 -21.63
CA ARG A 75 20.30 12.92 -22.99
C ARG A 75 21.07 12.04 -23.99
N ASN A 76 22.15 11.42 -23.54
CA ASN A 76 23.08 10.67 -24.39
C ASN A 76 22.80 9.17 -24.45
N ASN A 77 21.88 8.64 -23.62
CA ASN A 77 21.50 7.22 -23.65
C ASN A 77 20.01 7.06 -23.34
N ARG A 78 19.28 6.43 -24.27
CA ARG A 78 17.82 6.28 -24.17
C ARG A 78 17.36 5.22 -23.17
N CYS A 79 18.23 4.29 -22.80
CA CYS A 79 17.95 3.18 -21.89
C CYS A 79 18.15 3.56 -20.42
N ILE A 80 18.76 4.73 -20.15
CA ILE A 80 19.17 5.14 -18.81
C ILE A 80 18.32 6.32 -18.36
N GLY A 81 17.71 6.18 -17.18
CA GLY A 81 16.92 7.22 -16.54
C GLY A 81 17.00 7.15 -15.03
N VAL A 82 16.58 8.23 -14.38
CA VAL A 82 16.61 8.38 -12.92
C VAL A 82 15.43 9.19 -12.44
N SER A 83 14.95 8.90 -11.23
CA SER A 83 13.93 9.68 -10.56
C SER A 83 14.55 10.26 -9.29
N PRO A 84 15.11 11.48 -9.31
CA PRO A 84 15.48 12.15 -8.08
C PRO A 84 14.22 12.64 -7.36
N ASP A 85 14.27 12.80 -6.04
CA ASP A 85 13.12 13.31 -5.29
C ASP A 85 12.82 14.76 -5.64
N ALA A 86 13.86 15.53 -5.97
CA ALA A 86 13.76 16.88 -6.52
C ALA A 86 15.07 17.32 -7.18
N VAL A 87 15.07 18.50 -7.80
CA VAL A 87 16.29 19.25 -8.16
C VAL A 87 16.26 20.61 -7.49
N CYS A 88 17.42 21.12 -7.11
CA CYS A 88 17.54 22.38 -6.37
C CYS A 88 18.55 23.33 -7.01
N LEU A 89 18.45 24.62 -6.68
CA LEU A 89 19.56 25.57 -6.82
C LEU A 89 20.14 25.85 -5.44
N ILE A 90 21.45 25.69 -5.30
CA ILE A 90 22.17 25.90 -4.04
C ILE A 90 23.29 26.93 -4.17
N SER A 91 23.54 27.64 -3.08
CA SER A 91 24.71 28.51 -2.95
C SER A 91 25.87 27.69 -2.39
N VAL A 92 26.96 27.56 -3.15
CA VAL A 92 28.15 26.81 -2.74
C VAL A 92 29.29 27.79 -2.46
N ALA A 93 30.01 27.58 -1.37
CA ALA A 93 31.15 28.40 -1.01
C ALA A 93 32.19 28.43 -2.15
N GLY A 94 32.64 29.63 -2.53
CA GLY A 94 33.59 29.81 -3.63
C GLY A 94 32.97 29.88 -5.04
N LYS A 95 31.66 29.71 -5.19
CA LYS A 95 30.94 29.96 -6.45
C LYS A 95 30.22 31.30 -6.37
N THR A 96 30.30 32.08 -7.45
CA THR A 96 29.66 33.41 -7.54
C THR A 96 28.19 33.33 -7.93
N GLN A 97 27.75 32.22 -8.52
CA GLN A 97 26.36 31.97 -8.90
C GLN A 97 25.86 30.68 -8.25
N PRO A 98 24.54 30.57 -8.00
CA PRO A 98 23.91 29.35 -7.52
C PRO A 98 24.12 28.22 -8.52
N VAL A 99 24.36 27.01 -8.03
CA VAL A 99 24.59 25.82 -8.86
C VAL A 99 23.42 24.85 -8.74
N PRO A 100 23.03 24.18 -9.84
CA PRO A 100 22.01 23.16 -9.79
C PRO A 100 22.55 21.87 -9.15
N CYS A 101 21.69 21.18 -8.41
CA CYS A 101 22.00 19.88 -7.81
C CYS A 101 20.78 18.97 -7.75
N CYS A 102 21.01 17.66 -7.76
CA CYS A 102 19.97 16.67 -7.46
C CYS A 102 19.70 16.66 -5.96
N LEU A 103 18.46 16.40 -5.55
CA LEU A 103 18.10 16.19 -4.15
C LEU A 103 17.57 14.78 -3.97
N GLU A 104 18.20 14.05 -3.05
CA GLU A 104 17.79 12.74 -2.57
C GLU A 104 17.47 12.84 -1.08
N ILE A 105 16.27 12.41 -0.70
CA ILE A 105 15.74 12.47 0.65
C ILE A 105 15.54 11.06 1.19
N LYS A 106 16.24 10.73 2.27
CA LYS A 106 15.99 9.52 3.05
C LYS A 106 15.25 9.88 4.33
N SER A 107 13.91 9.88 4.23
CA SER A 107 12.98 10.06 5.36
C SER A 107 12.55 8.73 6.01
N ARG A 108 12.89 7.60 5.36
CA ARG A 108 12.65 6.21 5.80
C ARG A 108 13.99 5.61 6.22
N LEU A 109 14.35 5.76 7.49
CA LEU A 109 15.58 5.19 8.00
C LEU A 109 15.28 4.26 9.16
N ALA A 110 15.81 3.04 9.08
CA ALA A 110 15.91 2.18 10.26
C ALA A 110 16.66 2.94 11.36
N ASP A 111 16.39 2.64 12.64
CA ASP A 111 17.08 3.31 13.75
C ASP A 111 18.60 3.25 13.61
N THR A 112 19.13 2.20 12.98
CA THR A 112 20.54 2.06 12.61
C THR A 112 21.03 3.13 11.65
N THR A 113 20.30 3.43 10.58
CA THR A 113 20.68 4.47 9.60
C THR A 113 20.47 5.88 10.16
N VAL A 114 19.44 6.10 10.98
CA VAL A 114 19.27 7.37 11.71
C VAL A 114 20.44 7.59 12.67
N ARG A 115 20.79 6.59 13.49
CA ARG A 115 21.93 6.67 14.42
C ARG A 115 23.25 6.88 13.69
N ARG A 116 23.44 6.25 12.52
CA ARG A 116 24.61 6.50 11.67
C ARG A 116 24.66 7.96 11.22
N ALA A 117 23.54 8.52 10.76
CA ALA A 117 23.47 9.91 10.36
C ALA A 117 23.61 10.88 11.55
N GLU A 118 23.05 10.58 12.72
CA GLU A 118 23.25 11.34 13.96
C GLU A 118 24.73 11.30 14.41
N SER A 119 25.38 10.14 14.33
CA SER A 119 26.80 9.98 14.61
C SER A 119 27.67 10.74 13.61
N SER A 120 27.34 10.66 12.33
CA SER A 120 27.99 11.43 11.26
C SER A 120 27.81 12.93 11.45
N ALA A 121 26.60 13.37 11.80
CA ALA A 121 26.29 14.77 12.07
C ALA A 121 27.02 15.29 13.32
N THR A 122 27.24 14.44 14.32
CA THR A 122 28.07 14.77 15.49
C THR A 122 29.54 14.97 15.10
N LYS A 123 30.05 14.15 14.16
CA LYS A 123 31.45 14.19 13.71
C LYS A 123 31.74 15.32 12.71
N HIS A 124 30.84 15.53 11.74
CA HIS A 124 31.07 16.40 10.58
C HIS A 124 30.15 17.63 10.54
N GLY A 125 29.15 17.71 11.43
CA GLY A 125 28.12 18.73 11.42
C GLY A 125 26.83 18.29 10.72
N SER A 126 25.74 18.99 11.04
CA SER A 126 24.41 18.77 10.45
C SER A 126 24.31 19.24 9.00
N VAL A 127 25.21 20.12 8.56
CA VAL A 127 25.41 20.50 7.15
C VAL A 127 26.88 20.27 6.85
N VAL A 128 27.17 19.40 5.88
CA VAL A 128 28.54 18.99 5.55
C VAL A 128 28.76 19.05 4.04
N ASN A 129 29.94 19.50 3.63
CA ASN A 129 30.39 19.47 2.23
C ASN A 129 31.44 18.39 2.06
N CYS A 130 31.36 17.59 1.00
CA CYS A 130 32.33 16.56 0.66
C CYS A 130 32.47 16.35 -0.85
N VAL A 131 33.50 15.63 -1.26
CA VAL A 131 33.70 15.17 -2.64
C VAL A 131 33.34 13.69 -2.72
N PHE A 132 32.65 13.30 -3.79
CA PHE A 132 32.25 11.91 -4.01
C PHE A 132 33.46 10.96 -3.92
N GLY A 133 33.39 10.00 -3.00
CA GLY A 133 34.41 8.98 -2.78
C GLY A 133 35.45 9.31 -1.70
N ASP A 134 35.47 10.54 -1.17
CA ASP A 134 36.30 10.86 0.00
C ASP A 134 35.76 10.20 1.29
N ASP A 135 36.52 10.27 2.37
CA ASP A 135 36.15 9.60 3.63
C ASP A 135 34.94 10.24 4.29
N THR A 136 34.78 11.57 4.18
CA THR A 136 33.60 12.29 4.67
C THR A 136 32.34 11.82 3.95
N PHE A 137 32.40 11.65 2.63
CA PHE A 137 31.32 11.11 1.81
C PHE A 137 30.99 9.67 2.21
N LYS A 138 32.00 8.81 2.41
CA LYS A 138 31.77 7.41 2.81
C LYS A 138 31.13 7.32 4.20
N ASP A 139 31.48 8.22 5.11
CA ASP A 139 30.91 8.29 6.45
C ASP A 139 29.45 8.77 6.40
N CYS A 140 29.20 9.85 5.65
CA CYS A 140 27.90 10.51 5.60
C CYS A 140 26.87 9.83 4.68
N VAL A 141 27.31 9.18 3.59
CA VAL A 141 26.44 8.55 2.58
C VAL A 141 26.56 7.02 2.65
N PRO A 142 25.48 6.31 3.04
CA PRO A 142 25.47 4.84 3.12
C PRO A 142 25.80 4.18 1.78
N ALA A 143 26.48 3.03 1.82
CA ALA A 143 27.01 2.35 0.63
C ALA A 143 25.92 2.06 -0.41
N GLU A 144 24.75 1.65 0.06
CA GLU A 144 23.54 1.36 -0.70
C GLU A 144 22.96 2.58 -1.45
N ASN A 145 23.34 3.81 -1.08
CA ASN A 145 22.83 5.03 -1.72
C ASN A 145 23.86 5.73 -2.61
N ARG A 146 25.15 5.35 -2.53
CA ARG A 146 26.23 6.02 -3.26
C ARG A 146 26.02 5.95 -4.77
N ALA A 147 25.62 4.79 -5.29
CA ALA A 147 25.34 4.59 -6.71
C ALA A 147 24.19 5.48 -7.20
N GLN A 148 23.17 5.71 -6.38
CA GLN A 148 22.02 6.55 -6.72
C GLN A 148 22.45 8.01 -6.92
N VAL A 149 23.28 8.55 -6.02
CA VAL A 149 23.78 9.93 -6.07
C VAL A 149 24.58 10.19 -7.35
N VAL A 150 25.55 9.33 -7.67
CA VAL A 150 26.35 9.49 -8.91
C VAL A 150 25.51 9.27 -10.17
N HIS A 151 24.54 8.35 -10.14
CA HIS A 151 23.64 8.10 -11.25
C HIS A 151 22.75 9.33 -11.53
N GLN A 152 22.21 9.97 -10.49
CA GLN A 152 21.43 11.21 -10.61
C GLN A 152 22.26 12.34 -11.23
N ALA A 153 23.49 12.52 -10.76
CA ALA A 153 24.42 13.51 -11.29
C ALA A 153 24.81 13.22 -12.75
N LEU A 154 24.98 11.96 -13.11
CA LEU A 154 25.21 11.54 -14.51
C LEU A 154 24.04 11.94 -15.40
N VAL A 155 22.80 11.59 -15.03
CA VAL A 155 21.63 11.84 -15.89
C VAL A 155 21.36 13.34 -16.06
N THR A 156 21.45 14.10 -14.97
CA THR A 156 21.20 15.55 -14.95
C THR A 156 22.39 16.38 -15.44
N GLN A 157 23.59 15.80 -15.46
CA GLN A 157 24.87 16.48 -15.70
C GLN A 157 25.22 17.54 -14.65
N PHE A 158 24.61 17.47 -13.46
CA PHE A 158 24.94 18.37 -12.35
C PHE A 158 26.24 17.97 -11.67
N ASP A 159 27.02 18.98 -11.29
CA ASP A 159 28.26 18.80 -10.54
C ASP A 159 28.04 18.52 -9.05
N TYR A 160 26.81 18.73 -8.56
CA TYR A 160 26.48 18.61 -7.15
C TYR A 160 25.25 17.71 -6.93
N GLY A 161 25.26 17.01 -5.79
CA GLY A 161 24.12 16.31 -5.23
C GLY A 161 23.89 16.70 -3.77
N LEU A 162 22.64 16.72 -3.35
CA LEU A 162 22.23 16.83 -1.95
C LEU A 162 21.71 15.48 -1.49
N PHE A 163 22.31 14.95 -0.43
CA PHE A 163 21.79 13.80 0.27
C PHE A 163 21.26 14.25 1.64
N VAL A 164 19.95 14.15 1.83
CA VAL A 164 19.28 14.63 3.04
C VAL A 164 18.77 13.44 3.83
N THR A 165 19.20 13.36 5.08
CA THR A 165 18.68 12.44 6.06
C THR A 165 17.73 13.19 6.98
N SER A 166 16.48 12.74 7.06
CA SER A 166 15.48 13.31 7.96
C SER A 166 14.84 12.25 8.84
N LYS A 167 14.40 12.66 10.03
CA LYS A 167 13.61 11.87 10.97
C LYS A 167 12.25 12.53 11.12
N VAL A 168 11.19 11.74 11.10
CA VAL A 168 9.83 12.28 11.30
C VAL A 168 9.34 11.92 12.69
N GLN A 169 9.05 12.95 13.50
CA GLN A 169 8.36 12.82 14.78
C GLN A 169 7.08 13.65 14.70
N GLY A 170 5.92 13.03 14.99
CA GLY A 170 4.66 13.75 15.09
C GLY A 170 4.07 14.34 13.79
N GLY A 171 4.62 14.00 12.62
CA GLY A 171 4.20 14.58 11.33
C GLY A 171 5.02 15.80 10.89
N GLU A 172 6.01 16.22 11.68
CA GLU A 172 6.98 17.26 11.31
C GLU A 172 8.31 16.62 10.91
N GLY A 173 8.86 17.04 9.77
CA GLY A 173 10.18 16.63 9.32
C GLY A 173 11.27 17.31 10.14
N SER A 174 12.11 16.53 10.84
CA SER A 174 13.34 17.02 11.48
C SER A 174 14.54 16.62 10.63
N LEU A 175 15.36 17.60 10.25
CA LEU A 175 16.58 17.36 9.47
C LEU A 175 17.66 16.84 10.41
N VAL A 176 18.21 15.66 10.09
CA VAL A 176 19.31 15.05 10.85
C VAL A 176 20.64 15.48 10.25
N GLN A 177 20.81 15.30 8.94
CA GLN A 177 22.01 15.71 8.22
C GLN A 177 21.69 16.09 6.76
N VAL A 178 22.31 17.17 6.28
CA VAL A 178 22.30 17.62 4.88
C VAL A 178 23.73 17.55 4.36
N VAL A 179 23.95 16.69 3.36
CA VAL A 179 25.26 16.42 2.78
C VAL A 179 25.30 17.02 1.38
N VAL A 180 26.17 18.00 1.15
CA VAL A 180 26.44 18.61 -0.15
C VAL A 180 27.63 17.89 -0.77
N ILE A 181 27.41 17.23 -1.89
CA ILE A 181 28.36 16.32 -2.51
C ILE A 181 28.79 16.91 -3.85
N GLU A 182 30.06 17.28 -3.97
CA GLU A 182 30.67 17.56 -5.27
C GLU A 182 31.00 16.24 -5.97
N ILE A 183 30.56 16.09 -7.21
CA ILE A 183 30.67 14.84 -7.96
C ILE A 183 31.50 15.12 -9.21
N PRO A 184 32.82 14.83 -9.21
CA PRO A 184 33.69 15.18 -10.32
C PRO A 184 33.24 14.59 -11.66
N ALA A 185 33.49 15.33 -12.75
CA ALA A 185 33.12 14.88 -14.10
C ALA A 185 33.76 13.53 -14.49
N SER A 186 34.98 13.24 -14.01
CA SER A 186 35.65 11.95 -14.21
C SER A 186 34.86 10.80 -13.60
N ILE A 187 34.35 10.96 -12.37
CA ILE A 187 33.52 9.96 -11.69
C ILE A 187 32.21 9.73 -12.44
N ARG A 188 31.53 10.79 -12.87
CA ARG A 188 30.31 10.66 -13.68
C ARG A 188 30.57 9.93 -14.99
N MET A 189 31.68 10.26 -15.67
CA MET A 189 32.06 9.62 -16.93
C MET A 189 32.32 8.12 -16.75
N THR A 190 33.13 7.74 -15.75
CA THR A 190 33.42 6.33 -15.45
C THR A 190 32.13 5.56 -15.10
N HIS A 191 31.27 6.14 -14.26
CA HIS A 191 29.96 5.54 -13.93
C HIS A 191 29.10 5.35 -15.18
N GLY A 192 29.07 6.34 -16.07
CA GLY A 192 28.33 6.26 -17.33
C GLY A 192 28.86 5.20 -18.29
N LEU A 193 30.19 5.04 -18.39
CA LEU A 193 30.80 3.99 -19.23
C LEU A 193 30.40 2.59 -18.74
N VAL A 194 30.51 2.32 -17.43
CA VAL A 194 30.12 1.04 -16.83
C VAL A 194 28.63 0.78 -17.04
N LEU A 195 27.79 1.78 -16.81
CA LEU A 195 26.34 1.64 -16.94
C LEU A 195 25.92 1.40 -18.39
N CYS A 196 26.55 2.07 -19.36
CA CYS A 196 26.31 1.85 -20.78
C CYS A 196 26.69 0.43 -21.23
N ALA A 197 27.77 -0.15 -20.67
CA ALA A 197 28.21 -1.50 -20.99
C ALA A 197 27.15 -2.57 -20.62
N VAL A 198 26.31 -2.29 -19.61
CA VAL A 198 25.21 -3.18 -19.18
C VAL A 198 23.89 -2.81 -19.85
N ALA A 199 23.51 -1.52 -19.84
CA ALA A 199 22.20 -1.08 -20.31
C ALA A 199 22.02 -1.24 -21.82
N THR A 200 23.09 -1.08 -22.60
CA THR A 200 23.00 -1.13 -24.07
C THR A 200 22.72 -2.55 -24.58
N PRO A 201 23.45 -3.60 -24.16
CA PRO A 201 23.10 -4.96 -24.53
C PRO A 201 21.74 -5.40 -24.00
N LEU A 202 21.37 -4.96 -22.79
CA LEU A 202 20.13 -5.37 -22.12
C LEU A 202 18.86 -4.77 -22.76
N LEU A 203 18.87 -3.47 -23.10
CA LEU A 203 17.66 -2.73 -23.49
C LEU A 203 17.77 -2.01 -24.83
N GLY A 204 18.96 -1.98 -25.44
CA GLY A 204 19.22 -1.20 -26.66
C GLY A 204 18.30 -1.56 -27.82
N PHE A 205 17.90 -2.83 -27.93
CA PHE A 205 17.00 -3.31 -28.99
C PHE A 205 15.62 -2.63 -28.94
N LEU A 206 15.12 -2.24 -27.76
CA LEU A 206 13.85 -1.51 -27.59
C LEU A 206 13.87 -0.12 -28.22
N HIS A 207 15.06 0.45 -28.39
CA HIS A 207 15.27 1.82 -28.88
C HIS A 207 15.84 1.87 -30.30
N GLY A 208 15.90 0.73 -30.99
CA GLY A 208 16.31 0.67 -32.40
C GLY A 208 15.46 1.60 -33.27
N GLU A 209 16.10 2.30 -34.21
CA GLU A 209 15.41 3.32 -35.02
C GLU A 209 14.22 2.74 -35.80
N HIS A 210 14.36 1.54 -36.33
CA HIS A 210 13.30 0.80 -37.01
C HIS A 210 12.14 0.46 -36.05
N VAL A 211 12.44 0.03 -34.82
CA VAL A 211 11.44 -0.29 -33.79
C VAL A 211 10.67 0.97 -33.40
N VAL A 212 11.37 2.07 -33.12
CA VAL A 212 10.77 3.36 -32.73
C VAL A 212 9.90 3.92 -33.85
N LYS A 213 10.38 3.89 -35.10
CA LYS A 213 9.62 4.36 -36.27
C LYS A 213 8.35 3.54 -36.49
N ARG A 214 8.46 2.22 -36.39
CA ARG A 214 7.33 1.29 -36.51
C ARG A 214 6.35 1.46 -35.35
N GLY A 215 6.86 1.68 -34.13
CA GLY A 215 6.08 1.85 -32.91
C GLY A 215 5.48 0.57 -32.36
N VAL A 216 6.00 -0.60 -32.78
CA VAL A 216 5.67 -1.93 -32.22
C VAL A 216 6.89 -2.84 -32.29
N LEU A 217 7.00 -3.76 -31.33
CA LEU A 217 7.98 -4.85 -31.31
C LEU A 217 7.48 -6.06 -32.10
N ILE A 218 8.34 -6.64 -32.93
CA ILE A 218 8.15 -7.91 -33.64
C ILE A 218 9.22 -8.91 -33.20
N ASP A 219 9.06 -10.20 -33.51
CA ASP A 219 9.99 -11.24 -33.05
C ASP A 219 11.43 -11.03 -33.49
N ASP A 220 11.64 -10.48 -34.68
CA ASP A 220 12.96 -10.22 -35.26
C ASP A 220 13.72 -9.06 -34.57
N ASP A 221 13.04 -8.24 -33.75
CA ASP A 221 13.70 -7.17 -33.00
C ASP A 221 14.43 -7.69 -31.76
N PHE A 222 14.07 -8.88 -31.29
CA PHE A 222 14.57 -9.41 -30.02
C PHE A 222 15.89 -10.14 -30.22
N PRO A 223 16.90 -9.85 -29.38
CA PRO A 223 18.11 -10.66 -29.33
C PRO A 223 17.80 -12.14 -29.03
N PRO A 224 18.66 -13.09 -29.47
CA PRO A 224 18.42 -14.53 -29.27
C PRO A 224 18.26 -14.96 -27.81
N TRP A 225 18.89 -14.22 -26.89
CA TRP A 225 18.86 -14.51 -25.46
C TRP A 225 17.55 -14.10 -24.76
N VAL A 226 16.67 -13.35 -25.42
CA VAL A 226 15.36 -12.99 -24.86
C VAL A 226 14.37 -14.15 -25.02
N THR A 227 13.80 -14.61 -23.91
CA THR A 227 12.92 -15.79 -23.90
C THR A 227 11.51 -15.48 -24.42
N VAL A 228 10.78 -16.51 -24.87
CA VAL A 228 9.39 -16.36 -25.37
C VAL A 228 8.46 -15.66 -24.37
N PRO A 229 8.45 -16.02 -23.06
CA PRO A 229 7.66 -15.29 -22.06
C PRO A 229 8.03 -13.81 -21.95
N GLN A 230 9.33 -13.48 -21.96
CA GLN A 230 9.82 -12.10 -21.90
C GLN A 230 9.36 -11.30 -23.13
N LYS A 231 9.44 -11.88 -24.34
CA LYS A 231 8.94 -11.27 -25.58
C LYS A 231 7.45 -10.92 -25.47
N ALA A 232 6.63 -11.84 -24.95
CA ALA A 232 5.19 -11.63 -24.82
C ALA A 232 4.87 -10.43 -23.90
N ILE A 233 5.52 -10.34 -22.74
CA ILE A 233 5.36 -9.23 -21.80
C ILE A 233 5.76 -7.91 -22.47
N LEU A 234 6.97 -7.84 -23.04
CA LEU A 234 7.49 -6.62 -23.66
C LEU A 234 6.61 -6.15 -24.83
N LYS A 235 6.17 -7.07 -25.71
CA LYS A 235 5.24 -6.76 -26.81
C LYS A 235 3.92 -6.18 -26.31
N SER A 236 3.37 -6.71 -25.21
CA SER A 236 2.10 -6.23 -24.66
C SER A 236 2.16 -4.78 -24.17
N ARG A 237 3.32 -4.36 -23.64
CA ARG A 237 3.51 -3.02 -23.05
C ARG A 237 4.10 -2.01 -24.05
N ALA A 238 4.79 -2.48 -25.09
CA ALA A 238 5.45 -1.65 -26.08
C ALA A 238 4.52 -0.68 -26.82
N LYS A 239 3.26 -1.05 -27.08
CA LYS A 239 2.31 -0.18 -27.79
C LYS A 239 2.06 1.13 -27.06
N LEU A 240 1.85 1.08 -25.74
CA LEU A 240 1.66 2.27 -24.90
C LEU A 240 2.93 3.12 -24.88
N TYR A 241 4.08 2.47 -24.67
CA TYR A 241 5.38 3.13 -24.65
C TYR A 241 5.64 3.90 -25.96
N PHE A 242 5.43 3.28 -27.12
CA PHE A 242 5.64 3.92 -28.41
C PHE A 242 4.58 4.98 -28.75
N ALA A 243 3.33 4.80 -28.32
CA ALA A 243 2.31 5.84 -28.44
C ALA A 243 2.70 7.10 -27.65
N HIS A 244 3.18 6.93 -26.41
CA HIS A 244 3.69 8.04 -25.61
C HIS A 244 4.94 8.67 -26.24
N LEU A 245 5.89 7.87 -26.69
CA LEU A 245 7.10 8.35 -27.35
C LEU A 245 6.77 9.18 -28.60
N LYS A 246 5.82 8.74 -29.43
CA LYS A 246 5.35 9.51 -30.60
C LYS A 246 4.71 10.85 -30.20
N LEU A 247 3.96 10.90 -29.10
CA LEU A 247 3.35 12.14 -28.61
C LEU A 247 4.39 13.19 -28.17
N ILE A 248 5.51 12.76 -27.61
CA ILE A 248 6.55 13.66 -27.09
C ILE A 248 7.68 13.90 -28.10
N THR A 249 7.73 13.17 -29.21
CA THR A 249 8.76 13.32 -30.25
C THR A 249 8.31 14.30 -31.32
N MET A 250 9.14 15.30 -31.60
CA MET A 250 8.96 16.31 -32.64
C MET A 250 9.27 15.77 -34.04
N ALA A 251 8.86 16.54 -35.05
CA ALA A 251 9.13 16.25 -36.46
C ALA A 251 10.64 16.18 -36.78
N ASP A 252 11.49 16.86 -36.01
CA ASP A 252 12.96 16.82 -36.12
C ASP A 252 13.60 15.65 -35.33
N GLY A 253 12.77 14.76 -34.75
CA GLY A 253 13.22 13.61 -33.94
C GLY A 253 13.64 13.97 -32.52
N THR A 254 13.57 15.25 -32.12
CA THR A 254 13.84 15.65 -30.74
C THR A 254 12.67 15.27 -29.83
N VAL A 255 12.96 14.77 -28.64
CA VAL A 255 11.93 14.55 -27.63
C VAL A 255 11.71 15.88 -26.92
N LYS A 256 10.53 16.50 -27.10
CA LYS A 256 10.15 17.62 -26.24
C LYS A 256 10.03 17.09 -24.83
N PRO A 257 10.49 17.86 -23.82
CA PRO A 257 10.04 17.64 -22.46
C PRO A 257 8.53 17.55 -22.51
N THR A 258 7.96 16.53 -21.86
CA THR A 258 6.56 16.61 -21.49
C THR A 258 6.40 17.97 -20.82
N GLN A 259 5.50 18.81 -21.35
CA GLN A 259 5.21 20.04 -20.61
C GLN A 259 4.84 19.58 -19.20
N PRO A 260 5.39 20.21 -18.14
CA PRO A 260 4.89 19.97 -16.81
C PRO A 260 3.37 20.06 -16.93
N LEU A 261 2.66 19.01 -16.50
CA LEU A 261 1.22 19.11 -16.31
C LEU A 261 1.01 20.11 -15.17
N LEU A 262 1.15 21.40 -15.52
CA LEU A 262 0.94 22.56 -14.65
C LEU A 262 -0.53 22.65 -14.26
N LEU A 263 -1.40 21.99 -15.02
CA LEU A 263 -2.75 21.64 -14.62
C LEU A 263 -2.83 20.12 -14.47
N TYR A 264 -3.23 19.70 -13.27
CA TYR A 264 -3.55 18.32 -12.91
C TYR A 264 -2.35 17.41 -12.68
N LYS A 265 -1.82 17.43 -11.45
CA LYS A 265 -1.15 16.26 -10.89
C LYS A 265 -2.19 15.13 -10.92
N HIS A 266 -2.04 14.21 -11.87
CA HIS A 266 -3.02 13.15 -12.14
C HIS A 266 -3.24 12.32 -10.87
N SER A 267 -4.50 11.99 -10.54
CA SER A 267 -4.83 11.22 -9.32
C SER A 267 -4.10 9.88 -9.26
N VAL A 268 -3.70 9.32 -10.41
CA VAL A 268 -2.88 8.10 -10.50
C VAL A 268 -1.41 8.37 -10.18
N GLN A 269 -0.83 9.51 -10.58
CA GLN A 269 0.56 9.86 -10.20
C GLN A 269 0.66 10.11 -8.69
N HIS A 270 -0.36 10.72 -8.10
CA HIS A 270 -0.45 10.89 -6.65
C HIS A 270 -0.63 9.54 -5.92
N ARG A 271 -1.52 8.67 -6.43
CA ARG A 271 -1.66 7.30 -5.91
C ARG A 271 -0.38 6.49 -6.05
N TYR A 272 0.33 6.63 -7.16
CA TYR A 272 1.65 6.04 -7.39
C TYR A 272 2.65 6.49 -6.33
N ASN A 273 2.77 7.81 -6.10
CA ASN A 273 3.67 8.34 -5.07
C ASN A 273 3.29 7.85 -3.66
N LYS A 274 1.98 7.75 -3.35
CA LYS A 274 1.48 7.30 -2.03
C LYS A 274 1.59 5.79 -1.80
N GLN A 275 1.38 4.97 -2.82
CA GLN A 275 1.28 3.51 -2.70
C GLN A 275 2.55 2.78 -3.17
N LYS A 276 3.46 3.48 -3.87
CA LYS A 276 4.67 2.96 -4.56
C LYS A 276 4.49 1.53 -5.11
N PRO A 277 3.44 1.21 -5.88
CA PRO A 277 3.27 -0.13 -6.44
C PRO A 277 4.12 -0.30 -7.73
N GLY A 278 4.43 -1.53 -8.11
CA GLY A 278 5.05 -1.86 -9.41
C GLY A 278 4.20 -1.38 -10.62
N LEU A 279 4.78 -1.28 -11.82
CA LEU A 279 4.10 -0.74 -13.01
C LEU A 279 2.86 -1.56 -13.40
N ASP A 280 2.88 -2.88 -13.21
CA ASP A 280 1.74 -3.75 -13.50
C ASP A 280 0.70 -3.71 -12.36
N MET A 281 1.12 -3.61 -11.10
CA MET A 281 0.17 -3.33 -9.99
C MET A 281 -0.46 -1.93 -10.14
N ASN A 282 0.24 -0.94 -10.70
CA ASN A 282 -0.37 0.34 -11.11
C ASN A 282 -1.38 0.12 -12.23
N THR A 283 -1.04 -0.70 -13.22
CA THR A 283 -1.92 -1.03 -14.34
C THR A 283 -3.19 -1.72 -13.84
N GLU A 284 -3.08 -2.64 -12.88
CA GLU A 284 -4.20 -3.36 -12.28
C GLU A 284 -4.98 -2.52 -11.23
N LEU A 285 -4.33 -1.77 -10.36
CA LEU A 285 -4.99 -0.81 -9.46
C LEU A 285 -5.63 0.33 -10.23
N SER A 286 -5.04 0.70 -11.36
CA SER A 286 -5.70 1.49 -12.38
C SER A 286 -6.91 0.68 -12.82
N ASP A 287 -6.82 -0.45 -13.51
CA ASP A 287 -7.96 -1.23 -14.01
C ASP A 287 -9.10 -1.47 -12.99
N ARG A 288 -8.81 -1.62 -11.69
CA ARG A 288 -9.81 -1.74 -10.61
C ARG A 288 -10.56 -0.44 -10.29
N VAL A 289 -9.96 0.73 -10.49
CA VAL A 289 -10.58 2.05 -10.23
C VAL A 289 -11.24 2.60 -11.51
N ALA A 290 -12.42 2.05 -11.82
CA ALA A 290 -13.49 2.54 -12.71
C ALA A 290 -13.80 1.77 -14.02
N PHE A 291 -15.11 1.51 -14.15
CA PHE A 291 -15.95 0.86 -15.17
C PHE A 291 -15.60 -0.58 -15.54
N ASN A 292 -16.50 -1.48 -15.10
CA ASN A 292 -16.61 -2.90 -15.40
C ASN A 292 -16.93 -3.15 -16.90
N SER A 293 -16.17 -2.51 -17.80
CA SER A 293 -16.35 -2.60 -19.24
C SER A 293 -15.39 -3.63 -19.82
N LYS A 294 -15.91 -4.50 -20.69
CA LYS A 294 -15.17 -5.53 -21.45
C LYS A 294 -14.23 -4.94 -22.53
N GLY A 295 -13.75 -3.70 -22.36
CA GLY A 295 -12.92 -2.99 -23.35
C GLY A 295 -11.44 -3.34 -23.27
N SER A 296 -10.70 -3.09 -24.37
CA SER A 296 -9.23 -3.23 -24.38
C SER A 296 -8.56 -2.27 -23.40
N PHE A 297 -7.33 -2.56 -23.00
CA PHE A 297 -6.51 -1.70 -22.12
C PHE A 297 -6.48 -0.24 -22.61
N GLU A 298 -6.32 -0.04 -23.93
CA GLU A 298 -6.28 1.29 -24.54
C GLU A 298 -7.62 2.03 -24.42
N SER A 299 -8.74 1.32 -24.57
CA SER A 299 -10.08 1.90 -24.43
C SER A 299 -10.34 2.34 -22.99
N LYS A 300 -9.98 1.48 -22.02
CA LYS A 300 -10.08 1.80 -20.59
C LYS A 300 -9.24 3.02 -20.23
N TYR A 301 -8.03 3.12 -20.76
CA TYR A 301 -7.14 4.27 -20.55
C TYR A 301 -7.75 5.59 -21.08
N VAL A 302 -8.33 5.59 -22.28
CA VAL A 302 -8.99 6.77 -22.87
C VAL A 302 -10.21 7.20 -22.06
N PHE A 303 -11.10 6.28 -21.68
CA PHE A 303 -12.27 6.61 -20.86
C PHE A 303 -11.91 7.26 -19.52
N ARG A 304 -10.78 6.84 -18.93
CA ARG A 304 -10.29 7.42 -17.68
C ARG A 304 -9.62 8.75 -17.84
N MET A 305 -8.94 9.00 -18.95
CA MET A 305 -8.48 10.35 -19.26
C MET A 305 -9.67 11.31 -19.36
N LEU A 306 -10.77 10.87 -19.98
CA LEU A 306 -12.01 11.65 -20.06
C LEU A 306 -12.66 11.84 -18.69
N ASP A 307 -12.76 10.79 -17.87
CA ASP A 307 -13.32 10.86 -16.51
C ASP A 307 -12.48 11.76 -15.59
N ALA A 308 -11.15 11.65 -15.66
CA ALA A 308 -10.25 12.54 -14.94
C ALA A 308 -10.44 14.00 -15.38
N ILE A 309 -10.56 14.27 -16.68
CA ILE A 309 -10.85 15.62 -17.21
C ILE A 309 -12.21 16.12 -16.69
N LEU A 310 -13.23 15.27 -16.63
CA LEU A 310 -14.58 15.62 -16.16
C LEU A 310 -14.59 15.95 -14.66
N VAL A 311 -14.04 15.07 -13.81
CA VAL A 311 -13.94 15.27 -12.36
C VAL A 311 -13.15 16.53 -12.04
N ASN A 312 -12.03 16.73 -12.74
CA ASN A 312 -11.19 17.90 -12.58
C ASN A 312 -11.86 19.20 -13.02
N SER A 313 -12.57 19.19 -14.16
CA SER A 313 -13.33 20.34 -14.65
C SER A 313 -14.47 20.70 -13.71
N TRP A 314 -15.15 19.70 -13.14
CA TRP A 314 -16.19 19.91 -12.13
C TRP A 314 -15.63 20.51 -10.82
N ARG A 315 -14.46 20.05 -10.37
CA ARG A 315 -13.78 20.61 -9.18
C ARG A 315 -13.25 22.02 -9.42
N ALA A 316 -12.72 22.31 -10.61
CA ALA A 316 -12.31 23.65 -11.00
C ALA A 316 -13.51 24.61 -11.02
N HIS A 317 -14.66 24.14 -11.51
CA HIS A 317 -15.91 24.90 -11.43
C HIS A 317 -16.29 25.21 -9.98
N GLN A 318 -16.27 24.25 -9.06
CA GLN A 318 -16.57 24.51 -7.64
C GLN A 318 -15.60 25.52 -7.00
N ALA A 319 -14.32 25.43 -7.31
CA ALA A 319 -13.33 26.37 -6.78
C ALA A 319 -13.61 27.81 -7.26
N VAL A 320 -13.93 27.99 -8.54
CA VAL A 320 -14.14 29.32 -9.15
C VAL A 320 -15.50 29.91 -8.78
N PHE A 321 -16.55 29.10 -8.76
CA PHE A 321 -17.93 29.59 -8.65
C PHE A 321 -18.54 29.43 -7.26
N ASP A 322 -18.04 28.52 -6.42
CA ASP A 322 -18.58 28.29 -5.08
C ASP A 322 -17.64 28.78 -3.97
N VAL A 323 -16.32 28.57 -4.13
CA VAL A 323 -15.32 28.91 -3.10
C VAL A 323 -14.84 30.35 -3.23
N ALA A 324 -14.41 30.79 -4.42
CA ALA A 324 -13.86 32.14 -4.60
C ALA A 324 -14.87 33.26 -4.24
N PRO A 325 -16.16 33.19 -4.63
CA PRO A 325 -17.15 34.19 -4.24
C PRO A 325 -17.46 34.15 -2.74
N TRP A 326 -17.46 32.97 -2.13
CA TRP A 326 -17.64 32.82 -0.68
C TRP A 326 -16.44 33.35 0.12
N MET A 327 -15.21 33.15 -0.34
CA MET A 327 -14.03 33.73 0.29
C MET A 327 -14.07 35.26 0.24
N ALA A 328 -14.57 35.83 -0.86
CA ALA A 328 -14.70 37.27 -1.02
C ALA A 328 -15.72 37.92 -0.06
N THR A 329 -16.59 37.14 0.59
CA THR A 329 -17.54 37.65 1.61
C THR A 329 -17.00 37.56 3.04
N LEU A 330 -15.81 36.99 3.24
CA LEU A 330 -15.21 36.85 4.56
C LEU A 330 -14.28 38.02 4.87
N ALA A 331 -14.37 38.55 6.10
CA ALA A 331 -13.49 39.63 6.57
C ALA A 331 -12.03 39.16 6.75
N GLU A 332 -11.83 37.86 6.94
CA GLU A 332 -10.52 37.21 7.08
C GLU A 332 -10.43 35.96 6.22
N PRO A 333 -9.22 35.53 5.80
CA PRO A 333 -9.04 34.32 5.01
C PRO A 333 -9.55 33.07 5.76
N PRO A 334 -10.36 32.21 5.14
CA PRO A 334 -10.87 31.02 5.80
C PRO A 334 -9.78 29.97 6.01
N THR A 335 -9.92 29.22 7.10
CA THR A 335 -9.11 28.04 7.38
C THR A 335 -9.40 26.90 6.40
N LEU A 336 -8.43 26.00 6.20
CA LEU A 336 -8.59 24.77 5.40
C LEU A 336 -9.88 23.99 5.78
N ALA A 337 -10.19 23.90 7.07
CA ALA A 337 -11.37 23.19 7.57
C ALA A 337 -12.69 23.86 7.13
N GLN A 338 -12.73 25.19 7.02
CA GLN A 338 -13.89 25.93 6.55
C GLN A 338 -14.07 25.76 5.03
N VAL A 339 -12.98 25.79 4.25
CA VAL A 339 -13.02 25.50 2.82
C VAL A 339 -13.52 24.06 2.56
N ARG A 340 -13.05 23.07 3.34
CA ARG A 340 -13.53 21.68 3.25
C ARG A 340 -15.03 21.55 3.55
N ARG A 341 -15.53 22.24 4.57
CA ARG A 341 -16.97 22.26 4.88
C ARG A 341 -17.79 22.91 3.77
N LYS A 342 -17.30 23.98 3.15
CA LYS A 342 -17.93 24.62 2.00
C LYS A 342 -18.05 23.67 0.80
N LEU A 343 -17.14 22.71 0.69
CA LEU A 343 -17.05 21.69 -0.36
C LEU A 343 -17.56 20.32 0.10
N HIS A 344 -18.47 20.28 1.08
CA HIS A 344 -19.14 19.06 1.55
C HIS A 344 -18.21 17.93 2.03
N GLY A 345 -17.07 18.27 2.62
CA GLY A 345 -16.18 17.27 3.24
C GLY A 345 -15.23 16.58 2.28
N ALA A 346 -14.98 17.14 1.09
CA ALA A 346 -13.88 16.70 0.23
C ALA A 346 -12.55 16.65 1.02
N GLU A 347 -11.91 15.47 1.07
CA GLU A 347 -10.91 15.16 2.10
C GLU A 347 -9.55 15.86 1.93
N THR A 348 -9.24 16.41 0.75
CA THR A 348 -7.88 16.89 0.43
C THR A 348 -7.89 18.25 -0.26
N ILE A 349 -7.23 19.25 0.35
CA ILE A 349 -7.03 20.59 -0.23
C ILE A 349 -5.79 20.64 -1.14
N GLU A 350 -4.88 19.68 -1.04
CA GLU A 350 -3.72 19.56 -1.94
C GLU A 350 -4.08 18.99 -3.32
N ASP A 351 -5.33 18.58 -3.54
CA ASP A 351 -5.87 18.17 -4.84
C ASP A 351 -6.41 19.36 -5.67
N TYR A 352 -6.35 20.57 -5.13
CA TYR A 352 -6.66 21.80 -5.86
C TYR A 352 -5.35 22.35 -6.41
N VAL A 353 -4.97 21.95 -7.63
CA VAL A 353 -3.89 22.61 -8.36
C VAL A 353 -4.34 24.03 -8.71
N TRP A 354 -4.16 24.93 -7.75
CA TRP A 354 -3.82 26.32 -8.00
C TRP A 354 -2.57 26.60 -7.17
N TYR A 355 -1.45 26.76 -7.87
CA TYR A 355 -0.17 27.14 -7.28
C TYR A 355 -0.33 28.50 -6.59
N THR A 356 -0.43 28.50 -5.26
CA THR A 356 -0.17 29.70 -4.46
C THR A 356 0.77 29.31 -3.34
N SER A 357 2.07 29.48 -3.60
CA SER A 357 3.00 29.74 -2.50
C SER A 357 2.44 30.91 -1.69
N THR A 358 2.65 30.91 -0.38
CA THR A 358 2.25 32.01 0.52
C THR A 358 2.84 33.38 0.13
N ALA A 359 3.80 33.43 -0.80
CA ALA A 359 4.31 34.67 -1.40
C ALA A 359 3.30 35.32 -2.37
N SER A 360 2.40 34.56 -2.99
CA SER A 360 1.53 35.05 -4.07
C SER A 360 0.27 35.77 -3.59
N LEU A 361 -0.12 35.64 -2.31
CA LEU A 361 -1.24 36.44 -1.76
C LEU A 361 -0.82 37.91 -1.57
N THR A 362 0.44 38.15 -1.23
CA THR A 362 1.05 39.49 -1.14
C THR A 362 1.35 40.05 -2.54
N GLU A 363 1.77 39.19 -3.47
CA GLU A 363 2.04 39.57 -4.86
C GLU A 363 0.75 39.91 -5.64
N LEU A 364 -0.37 39.24 -5.37
CA LEU A 364 -1.71 39.60 -5.90
C LEU A 364 -2.20 40.95 -5.36
N ALA A 365 -1.85 41.29 -4.12
CA ALA A 365 -2.10 42.64 -3.58
C ALA A 365 -1.25 43.71 -4.29
N SER A 366 -0.05 43.36 -4.77
CA SER A 366 0.82 44.25 -5.56
C SER A 366 0.47 44.33 -7.06
N LEU A 367 -0.05 43.25 -7.65
CA LEU A 367 -0.52 43.19 -9.05
C LEU A 367 -1.74 44.10 -9.31
N LYS A 368 -2.38 44.59 -8.24
CA LYS A 368 -3.39 45.65 -8.30
C LYS A 368 -2.84 47.05 -8.66
N ARG A 369 -1.52 47.23 -8.83
CA ARG A 369 -0.90 48.54 -9.12
C ARG A 369 -0.11 48.66 -10.43
N SER A 370 0.03 47.62 -11.25
CA SER A 370 0.79 47.73 -12.51
C SER A 370 0.06 47.11 -13.69
N ASN A 371 -0.42 47.98 -14.57
CA ASN A 371 -0.92 47.67 -15.92
C ASN A 371 0.21 47.11 -16.82
N LEU A 372 0.45 45.80 -16.79
CA LEU A 372 1.32 45.14 -17.76
C LEU A 372 0.61 43.93 -18.39
N ALA A 373 0.56 43.99 -19.71
CA ALA A 373 -0.11 43.06 -20.60
C ALA A 373 0.49 41.66 -20.53
N ILE A 374 -0.37 40.66 -20.35
CA ILE A 374 -0.10 39.28 -20.77
C ILE A 374 -0.45 39.21 -22.26
N PRO A 375 0.50 38.91 -23.15
CA PRO A 375 0.19 38.71 -24.55
C PRO A 375 -0.67 37.44 -24.72
N ASN A 376 -1.88 37.67 -25.23
CA ASN A 376 -2.84 36.69 -25.76
C ASN A 376 -3.50 35.72 -24.77
N LEU A 377 -4.54 36.21 -24.10
CA LEU A 377 -5.93 35.84 -24.40
C LEU A 377 -6.85 36.54 -23.38
N ARG A 378 -7.39 37.71 -23.77
CA ARG A 378 -8.63 38.25 -23.22
C ARG A 378 -9.43 38.79 -24.38
N ASP A 379 -10.67 38.35 -24.49
CA ASP A 379 -11.67 39.11 -25.19
C ASP A 379 -12.87 39.27 -24.26
N ASP A 380 -13.11 40.49 -23.77
CA ASP A 380 -14.32 40.85 -23.02
C ASP A 380 -15.40 41.41 -23.97
N SER A 381 -15.22 41.23 -25.29
CA SER A 381 -16.30 41.40 -26.24
C SER A 381 -17.34 40.28 -26.09
N PRO A 382 -18.54 40.48 -26.67
CA PRO A 382 -19.51 39.39 -26.85
C PRO A 382 -18.91 38.09 -27.46
N ALA A 383 -17.76 38.14 -28.14
CA ALA A 383 -17.06 36.97 -28.68
C ALA A 383 -16.30 36.12 -27.64
N GLY A 384 -15.78 36.69 -26.53
CA GLY A 384 -15.22 35.89 -25.42
C GLY A 384 -16.27 35.24 -24.52
N ALA A 385 -17.45 35.84 -24.45
CA ALA A 385 -18.64 35.20 -23.92
C ALA A 385 -19.10 34.02 -24.79
N LEU A 386 -18.97 34.13 -26.12
CA LEU A 386 -19.22 33.05 -27.10
C LEU A 386 -18.25 31.87 -26.95
N PHE A 387 -16.99 32.10 -26.55
CA PHE A 387 -16.01 31.04 -26.28
C PHE A 387 -16.36 30.23 -25.01
N MET A 388 -16.74 30.89 -23.91
CA MET A 388 -17.26 30.20 -22.71
C MET A 388 -18.57 29.43 -23.01
N GLN A 389 -19.37 29.92 -23.95
CA GLN A 389 -20.58 29.25 -24.42
C GLN A 389 -20.27 28.02 -25.30
N GLU A 390 -19.20 28.06 -26.10
CA GLU A 390 -18.76 26.95 -26.96
C GLU A 390 -18.01 25.85 -26.17
N PHE A 391 -17.33 26.20 -25.07
CA PHE A 391 -16.81 25.23 -24.09
C PHE A 391 -17.94 24.50 -23.35
N GLN A 392 -19.01 25.23 -23.00
CA GLN A 392 -20.27 24.66 -22.51
C GLN A 392 -21.00 23.81 -23.57
N ARG A 393 -20.77 24.03 -24.88
CA ARG A 393 -21.31 23.20 -25.97
C ARG A 393 -20.49 21.92 -26.20
N ILE A 394 -19.16 21.98 -26.11
CA ILE A 394 -18.27 20.82 -26.25
C ILE A 394 -18.52 19.80 -25.13
N MET A 395 -18.65 20.23 -23.88
CA MET A 395 -19.04 19.35 -22.76
C MET A 395 -20.42 18.69 -22.98
N LYS A 396 -21.36 19.42 -23.58
CA LYS A 396 -22.67 18.88 -23.96
C LYS A 396 -22.61 17.89 -25.14
N LEU A 397 -21.71 18.09 -26.10
CA LEU A 397 -21.45 17.16 -27.20
C LEU A 397 -20.77 15.88 -26.69
N SER A 398 -19.86 15.96 -25.72
CA SER A 398 -19.27 14.81 -25.03
C SER A 398 -20.33 13.96 -24.32
N LEU A 399 -21.34 14.59 -23.74
CA LEU A 399 -22.50 13.93 -23.13
C LEU A 399 -23.48 13.36 -24.17
N LEU A 400 -23.59 13.95 -25.36
CA LEU A 400 -24.47 13.48 -26.44
C LEU A 400 -23.86 12.34 -27.28
N SER A 401 -22.53 12.26 -27.42
CA SER A 401 -21.86 11.11 -28.07
C SER A 401 -21.94 9.83 -27.23
N ILE A 402 -21.99 9.97 -25.90
CA ILE A 402 -22.24 8.85 -24.97
C ILE A 402 -23.70 8.37 -25.11
N ALA A 403 -24.64 9.29 -25.36
CA ALA A 403 -26.05 8.97 -25.59
C ALA A 403 -26.34 8.41 -27.00
N ALA A 404 -25.50 8.70 -28.00
CA ALA A 404 -25.65 8.20 -29.37
C ALA A 404 -25.13 6.76 -29.57
N LEU A 405 -24.36 6.21 -28.64
CA LEU A 405 -23.84 4.84 -28.70
C LEU A 405 -24.73 3.79 -28.00
N SER A 406 -25.93 4.18 -27.56
CA SER A 406 -26.97 3.23 -27.16
C SER A 406 -28.20 3.20 -28.08
N SER A 407 -28.13 3.71 -29.33
CA SER A 407 -29.20 3.41 -30.29
C SER A 407 -28.78 3.62 -31.77
N LEU A 408 -28.84 2.68 -32.74
CA LEU A 408 -29.47 1.36 -32.85
C LEU A 408 -30.70 1.21 -31.93
N SER A 409 -31.81 1.88 -32.28
CA SER A 409 -33.15 1.73 -31.68
C SER A 409 -33.25 1.79 -30.13
N MET A 410 -33.89 2.77 -29.49
CA MET A 410 -34.49 4.05 -29.89
C MET A 410 -34.65 4.95 -28.64
N SER A 411 -33.95 6.09 -28.66
CA SER A 411 -34.38 7.50 -28.42
C SER A 411 -35.39 7.92 -27.32
N ALA A 412 -34.85 8.63 -26.30
CA ALA A 412 -35.15 9.97 -25.71
C ALA A 412 -36.58 10.61 -25.79
N ALA A 413 -37.11 11.35 -24.79
CA ALA A 413 -36.51 12.56 -24.17
C ALA A 413 -37.26 13.14 -22.90
N PHE A 414 -36.48 13.68 -21.93
CA PHE A 414 -36.62 14.95 -21.13
C PHE A 414 -37.73 15.11 -20.02
N VAL A 415 -37.53 15.55 -18.74
CA VAL A 415 -37.13 16.88 -18.15
C VAL A 415 -37.10 16.86 -16.57
N VAL A 416 -36.03 17.39 -15.89
CA VAL A 416 -35.97 18.28 -14.65
C VAL A 416 -36.44 17.75 -13.25
N ARG A 417 -35.91 18.06 -12.03
CA ARG A 417 -34.85 18.88 -11.37
C ARG A 417 -34.62 18.36 -9.90
N PRO A 418 -33.61 18.87 -9.14
CA PRO A 418 -33.01 18.28 -7.93
C PRO A 418 -33.30 19.02 -6.59
N SER A 419 -32.90 18.41 -5.45
CA SER A 419 -32.40 19.01 -4.17
C SER A 419 -32.43 17.95 -3.04
N LEU A 420 -31.65 17.89 -1.94
CA LEU A 420 -30.54 18.65 -1.32
C LEU A 420 -30.15 17.98 0.04
N PHE A 421 -28.88 18.15 0.51
CA PHE A 421 -28.37 18.26 1.93
C PHE A 421 -28.52 17.07 2.93
N SER A 422 -27.70 16.82 3.98
CA SER A 422 -26.51 17.46 4.62
C SER A 422 -25.86 16.57 5.72
N SER A 423 -24.53 16.71 5.93
CA SER A 423 -23.70 16.76 7.17
C SER A 423 -23.91 15.77 8.35
N SER A 424 -22.87 15.30 9.07
CA SER A 424 -21.92 16.11 9.86
C SER A 424 -20.74 15.29 10.42
N SER A 425 -19.68 15.99 10.85
CA SER A 425 -18.49 15.48 11.54
C SER A 425 -18.12 16.37 12.73
N THR A 426 -17.33 15.86 13.68
CA THR A 426 -16.60 16.62 14.72
C THR A 426 -15.38 15.77 15.15
N THR A 427 -14.12 16.17 14.84
CA THR A 427 -13.08 16.86 15.69
C THR A 427 -12.38 16.00 16.76
N THR A 428 -11.08 16.12 17.15
CA THR A 428 -9.78 16.55 16.57
C THR A 428 -8.68 16.11 17.58
N ALA A 429 -7.51 15.69 17.08
CA ALA A 429 -6.14 15.80 17.64
C ALA A 429 -5.89 16.02 19.16
N LEU A 430 -5.80 14.93 19.93
CA LEU A 430 -5.15 14.87 21.27
C LEU A 430 -3.99 13.83 21.33
N SER A 431 -3.56 13.24 20.20
CA SER A 431 -3.20 11.82 20.25
C SER A 431 -1.73 11.37 20.16
N MET A 432 -0.70 12.09 19.69
CA MET A 432 0.56 11.37 19.32
C MET A 432 1.59 11.09 20.43
N ALA A 433 1.85 12.01 21.36
CA ALA A 433 2.66 11.70 22.56
C ALA A 433 1.88 10.77 23.51
N SER A 434 0.56 10.94 23.54
CA SER A 434 -0.39 9.98 24.10
C SER A 434 -0.28 8.62 23.39
N LYS A 435 -0.20 8.51 22.07
CA LYS A 435 -0.29 7.23 21.32
C LYS A 435 0.85 6.25 21.58
N ARG A 436 2.08 6.68 21.81
CA ARG A 436 3.19 5.76 22.16
C ARG A 436 3.16 5.36 23.63
N ALA A 437 2.79 6.29 24.51
CA ALA A 437 2.52 5.98 25.91
C ALA A 437 1.31 5.07 26.04
N VAL A 438 0.24 5.33 25.28
CA VAL A 438 -0.99 4.56 25.15
C VAL A 438 -0.75 3.25 24.43
N GLN A 439 0.13 3.14 23.43
CA GLN A 439 0.46 1.85 22.81
C GLN A 439 1.27 0.98 23.77
N ARG A 440 2.19 1.58 24.54
CA ARG A 440 2.95 0.86 25.57
C ARG A 440 2.06 0.49 26.75
N GLU A 441 1.20 1.39 27.21
CA GLU A 441 0.21 1.16 28.27
C GLU A 441 -0.88 0.20 27.81
N LYS A 442 -1.36 0.29 26.57
CA LYS A 442 -2.26 -0.70 25.97
C LYS A 442 -1.57 -2.03 25.87
N ARG A 443 -0.30 -2.11 25.47
CA ARG A 443 0.48 -3.36 25.43
C ARG A 443 0.68 -3.95 26.82
N THR A 444 1.05 -3.14 27.83
CA THR A 444 1.19 -3.57 29.22
C THR A 444 -0.14 -4.01 29.82
N LYS A 445 -1.21 -3.21 29.68
CA LYS A 445 -2.57 -3.60 30.09
C LYS A 445 -3.07 -4.84 29.33
N TRP A 446 -2.73 -4.96 28.04
CA TRP A 446 -3.06 -6.12 27.21
C TRP A 446 -2.35 -7.37 27.75
N MET A 447 -1.06 -7.30 28.07
CA MET A 447 -0.31 -8.40 28.70
C MET A 447 -0.88 -8.76 30.09
N GLU A 448 -1.12 -7.76 30.95
CA GLU A 448 -1.68 -7.95 32.30
C GLU A 448 -3.09 -8.56 32.26
N SER A 449 -3.96 -8.09 31.36
CA SER A 449 -5.34 -8.61 31.20
C SER A 449 -5.43 -10.05 30.68
N ARG A 450 -4.29 -10.60 30.23
CA ARG A 450 -4.15 -11.92 29.62
C ARG A 450 -3.23 -12.85 30.42
N GLY A 451 -2.81 -12.43 31.62
CA GLY A 451 -1.98 -13.23 32.53
C GLY A 451 -0.50 -13.32 32.15
N ILE A 452 -0.03 -12.52 31.19
CA ILE A 452 1.37 -12.57 30.73
C ILE A 452 2.24 -11.66 31.62
N GLY A 453 3.10 -12.27 32.46
CA GLY A 453 4.17 -11.57 33.19
C GLY A 453 3.94 -11.35 34.70
N ALA A 454 2.81 -11.78 35.26
CA ALA A 454 2.64 -11.83 36.71
C ALA A 454 3.34 -13.09 37.26
N GLY A 455 4.22 -12.95 38.26
CA GLY A 455 4.62 -14.08 39.10
C GLY A 455 3.40 -14.70 39.79
N PRO A 456 3.52 -15.84 40.51
CA PRO A 456 2.39 -16.56 41.07
C PRO A 456 1.68 -15.72 42.13
N GLY A 457 0.74 -14.89 41.68
CA GLY A 457 -0.10 -14.02 42.46
C GLY A 457 -1.53 -14.52 42.29
N VAL A 458 -2.12 -14.94 43.40
CA VAL A 458 -3.51 -15.40 43.49
C VAL A 458 -4.42 -14.30 42.95
N ALA A 459 -5.04 -14.52 41.79
CA ALA A 459 -6.03 -13.61 41.25
C ALA A 459 -7.27 -13.64 42.16
N GLU A 460 -7.67 -12.47 42.69
CA GLU A 460 -8.97 -12.34 43.35
C GLU A 460 -10.09 -12.60 42.32
N PRO A 461 -11.15 -13.34 42.69
CA PRO A 461 -12.23 -13.66 41.76
C PRO A 461 -12.94 -12.37 41.35
N SER A 462 -12.79 -11.96 40.09
CA SER A 462 -13.53 -10.83 39.54
C SER A 462 -15.02 -11.16 39.55
N ALA A 463 -15.85 -10.21 39.96
CA ALA A 463 -17.31 -10.33 39.96
C ALA A 463 -17.82 -10.93 38.64
N SER A 464 -18.64 -11.98 38.73
CA SER A 464 -19.27 -12.70 37.60
C SER A 464 -19.74 -11.71 36.54
N ALA A 465 -19.05 -11.68 35.40
CA ALA A 465 -19.50 -10.94 34.24
C ALA A 465 -20.79 -11.60 33.72
N ALA A 466 -21.81 -10.81 33.39
CA ALA A 466 -23.04 -11.34 32.83
C ALA A 466 -22.83 -11.80 31.37
N ALA A 467 -23.46 -12.92 31.00
CA ALA A 467 -23.60 -13.35 29.61
C ALA A 467 -24.65 -12.49 28.87
N GLY A 468 -24.60 -12.51 27.54
CA GLY A 468 -25.59 -11.87 26.67
C GLY A 468 -25.00 -10.89 25.66
N MET A 469 -25.89 -10.10 25.04
CA MET A 469 -25.52 -9.10 24.03
C MET A 469 -24.89 -7.87 24.69
N MET A 470 -23.73 -7.48 24.17
CA MET A 470 -22.90 -6.39 24.67
C MET A 470 -22.50 -5.46 23.52
N LYS A 471 -22.10 -4.24 23.87
CA LYS A 471 -21.46 -3.31 22.95
C LYS A 471 -20.09 -2.92 23.47
N ASN A 472 -19.12 -2.83 22.57
CA ASN A 472 -17.82 -2.29 22.91
C ASN A 472 -17.83 -0.74 22.93
N GLU A 473 -16.70 -0.12 23.26
CA GLU A 473 -16.57 1.35 23.34
C GLU A 473 -16.83 2.07 22.01
N GLU A 474 -16.61 1.39 20.88
CA GLU A 474 -16.80 1.93 19.52
C GLU A 474 -18.20 1.60 18.96
N GLY A 475 -19.06 0.94 19.74
CA GLY A 475 -20.46 0.65 19.42
C GLY A 475 -20.73 -0.66 18.68
N LEU A 476 -19.71 -1.51 18.45
CA LEU A 476 -19.88 -2.83 17.84
C LEU A 476 -20.54 -3.81 18.80
N ASP A 477 -21.51 -4.57 18.28
CA ASP A 477 -22.20 -5.63 19.00
C ASP A 477 -21.37 -6.92 19.06
N PHE A 478 -21.36 -7.53 20.23
CA PHE A 478 -20.80 -8.86 20.47
C PHE A 478 -21.62 -9.61 21.51
N VAL A 479 -21.61 -10.93 21.44
CA VAL A 479 -22.20 -11.80 22.46
C VAL A 479 -21.10 -12.26 23.40
N ARG A 480 -21.30 -12.06 24.70
CA ARG A 480 -20.47 -12.63 25.75
C ARG A 480 -21.09 -13.94 26.24
N LEU A 481 -20.30 -15.00 26.20
CA LEU A 481 -20.62 -16.31 26.77
C LEU A 481 -19.90 -16.48 28.11
N VAL A 482 -20.54 -17.16 29.05
CA VAL A 482 -20.02 -17.46 30.38
C VAL A 482 -20.45 -18.87 30.79
N SER A 483 -19.49 -19.73 31.13
CA SER A 483 -19.77 -21.08 31.62
C SER A 483 -20.09 -21.08 33.12
N PRO A 484 -20.71 -22.16 33.65
CA PRO A 484 -20.88 -22.33 35.09
C PRO A 484 -19.57 -22.31 35.89
N SER A 485 -18.45 -22.79 35.31
CA SER A 485 -17.13 -22.73 35.95
C SER A 485 -16.53 -21.31 35.99
N GLY A 486 -17.07 -20.37 35.22
CA GLY A 486 -16.55 -19.00 35.10
C GLY A 486 -15.64 -18.77 33.89
N ALA A 487 -15.46 -19.77 33.02
CA ALA A 487 -14.84 -19.55 31.71
C ALA A 487 -15.70 -18.56 30.89
N SER A 488 -15.09 -17.83 29.95
CA SER A 488 -15.81 -16.84 29.15
C SER A 488 -15.30 -16.73 27.71
N ALA A 489 -16.16 -16.30 26.80
CA ALA A 489 -15.79 -16.02 25.41
C ALA A 489 -16.55 -14.81 24.86
N GLU A 490 -15.96 -14.10 23.90
CA GLU A 490 -16.57 -12.93 23.25
C GLU A 490 -16.64 -13.10 21.73
N VAL A 491 -17.86 -13.06 21.17
CA VAL A 491 -18.15 -13.31 19.75
C VAL A 491 -18.74 -12.06 19.11
N TYR A 492 -17.97 -11.39 18.25
CA TYR A 492 -18.42 -10.18 17.56
C TYR A 492 -19.32 -10.52 16.37
N LEU A 493 -20.41 -9.78 16.23
CA LEU A 493 -21.33 -9.95 15.09
C LEU A 493 -20.70 -9.47 13.78
N TYR A 494 -19.89 -8.41 13.84
CA TYR A 494 -19.10 -7.96 12.69
C TYR A 494 -18.02 -9.00 12.39
N GLY A 495 -18.15 -9.65 11.24
CA GLY A 495 -17.27 -10.70 10.78
C GLY A 495 -17.47 -12.05 11.46
N GLY A 496 -18.46 -12.21 12.35
CA GLY A 496 -18.76 -13.48 13.03
C GLY A 496 -17.61 -14.02 13.89
N VAL A 497 -16.75 -13.16 14.42
CA VAL A 497 -15.42 -13.55 14.93
C VAL A 497 -15.38 -13.71 16.45
N VAL A 498 -14.84 -14.82 16.93
CA VAL A 498 -14.48 -14.98 18.35
C VAL A 498 -13.19 -14.21 18.62
N THR A 499 -13.20 -13.30 19.59
CA THR A 499 -12.08 -12.38 19.89
C THR A 499 -11.46 -12.59 21.26
N SER A 500 -12.11 -13.35 22.13
CA SER A 500 -11.62 -13.71 23.46
C SER A 500 -12.13 -15.10 23.82
N TYR A 501 -11.27 -15.88 24.49
CA TYR A 501 -11.62 -17.11 25.20
C TYR A 501 -10.72 -17.23 26.43
N LYS A 502 -11.35 -17.23 27.60
CA LYS A 502 -10.68 -17.36 28.89
C LYS A 502 -11.14 -18.62 29.61
N ASP A 503 -10.19 -19.35 30.20
CA ASP A 503 -10.52 -20.43 31.14
C ASP A 503 -11.08 -19.85 32.46
N ALA A 504 -11.54 -20.74 33.35
CA ALA A 504 -12.08 -20.36 34.66
C ALA A 504 -11.07 -19.63 35.56
N GLU A 505 -9.78 -19.75 35.26
CA GLU A 505 -8.69 -19.08 35.98
C GLU A 505 -8.37 -17.69 35.38
N GLY A 506 -9.04 -17.32 34.28
CA GLY A 506 -8.88 -16.05 33.60
C GLY A 506 -7.74 -16.01 32.58
N THR A 507 -7.11 -17.15 32.29
CA THR A 507 -6.05 -17.26 31.26
C THR A 507 -6.67 -17.05 29.89
N GLU A 508 -6.14 -16.12 29.11
CA GLU A 508 -6.65 -15.79 27.78
C GLU A 508 -5.91 -16.54 26.67
N PHE A 509 -6.67 -17.18 25.79
CA PHE A 509 -6.13 -18.02 24.71
C PHE A 509 -6.22 -17.37 23.33
N ILE A 510 -7.14 -16.43 23.07
CA ILE A 510 -7.37 -15.89 21.71
C ILE A 510 -6.82 -14.48 21.57
N ALA A 511 -5.78 -14.27 20.76
CA ALA A 511 -5.13 -12.99 20.56
C ALA A 511 -5.92 -12.04 19.64
N VAL A 512 -5.95 -10.76 20.02
CA VAL A 512 -6.31 -9.65 19.12
C VAL A 512 -5.12 -8.72 19.04
N ARG A 513 -4.71 -8.36 17.81
CA ARG A 513 -3.53 -7.53 17.61
C ARG A 513 -3.71 -6.15 18.24
N PRO A 514 -2.63 -5.54 18.76
CA PRO A 514 -2.68 -4.22 19.38
C PRO A 514 -3.08 -3.10 18.40
N ASP A 515 -2.96 -3.32 17.10
CA ASP A 515 -3.35 -2.38 16.04
C ASP A 515 -4.70 -2.72 15.37
N ALA A 516 -5.44 -3.68 15.92
CA ALA A 516 -6.78 -4.02 15.47
C ALA A 516 -7.74 -2.82 15.58
N LYS A 517 -8.68 -2.74 14.64
CA LYS A 517 -9.79 -1.80 14.68
C LYS A 517 -11.04 -2.55 15.07
N MET A 518 -11.66 -2.10 16.15
CA MET A 518 -12.87 -2.71 16.73
C MET A 518 -14.09 -1.83 16.46
N ASP A 519 -14.11 -1.14 15.31
CA ASP A 519 -15.11 -0.13 14.91
C ASP A 519 -15.91 -0.51 13.65
N GLY A 520 -15.68 -1.71 13.11
CA GLY A 520 -16.38 -2.23 11.91
C GLY A 520 -15.91 -1.61 10.59
N SER A 521 -14.90 -0.73 10.60
CA SER A 521 -14.38 -0.09 9.39
C SER A 521 -13.56 -1.03 8.50
N LYS A 522 -13.07 -2.12 9.07
CA LYS A 522 -12.28 -3.18 8.41
C LYS A 522 -12.33 -4.45 9.26
N PRO A 523 -11.95 -5.62 8.71
CA PRO A 523 -11.85 -6.86 9.47
C PRO A 523 -11.03 -6.69 10.76
N ILE A 524 -11.53 -7.28 11.84
CA ILE A 524 -10.83 -7.33 13.13
C ILE A 524 -9.54 -8.13 12.93
N SER A 525 -8.41 -7.50 13.27
CA SER A 525 -7.08 -8.11 13.10
C SER A 525 -6.75 -8.97 14.32
N GLY A 526 -7.27 -10.19 14.35
CA GLY A 526 -7.19 -11.08 15.50
C GLY A 526 -8.37 -12.05 15.55
N GLY A 527 -8.46 -12.82 16.63
CA GLY A 527 -9.57 -13.73 16.84
C GLY A 527 -9.53 -14.97 15.97
N LEU A 528 -10.68 -15.65 15.86
CA LEU A 528 -10.92 -16.76 14.92
C LEU A 528 -11.53 -16.20 13.63
N SER A 529 -10.78 -15.40 12.87
CA SER A 529 -11.30 -14.65 11.71
C SER A 529 -11.64 -15.57 10.54
N HIS A 530 -12.84 -15.43 9.96
CA HIS A 530 -13.24 -16.19 8.78
C HIS A 530 -12.51 -15.76 7.50
N CYS A 531 -11.98 -16.74 6.76
CA CYS A 531 -11.59 -16.61 5.37
C CYS A 531 -12.58 -17.41 4.51
N TRP A 532 -13.59 -16.75 3.95
CA TRP A 532 -14.65 -17.44 3.19
C TRP A 532 -15.35 -16.46 2.24
N PRO A 533 -15.72 -16.88 1.01
CA PRO A 533 -15.59 -18.21 0.39
C PRO A 533 -14.22 -18.48 -0.27
N GLN A 534 -13.21 -17.66 0.03
CA GLN A 534 -11.88 -17.74 -0.57
C GLN A 534 -10.82 -17.68 0.54
N PHE A 535 -9.78 -18.51 0.43
CA PHE A 535 -8.60 -18.45 1.31
C PHE A 535 -7.44 -17.79 0.55
N GLY A 536 -6.84 -16.75 1.14
CA GLY A 536 -5.74 -16.03 0.50
C GLY A 536 -6.18 -15.16 -0.70
N PRO A 537 -5.25 -14.82 -1.60
CA PRO A 537 -5.53 -14.01 -2.80
C PRO A 537 -6.30 -14.82 -3.85
N GLY A 538 -7.16 -14.16 -4.63
CA GLY A 538 -7.95 -14.80 -5.68
C GLY A 538 -8.85 -13.81 -6.42
N GLU A 539 -9.98 -14.29 -6.96
CA GLU A 539 -10.91 -13.51 -7.78
C GLU A 539 -11.60 -12.40 -6.99
N ILE A 540 -11.95 -12.68 -5.74
CA ILE A 540 -12.50 -11.70 -4.81
C ILE A 540 -11.41 -11.18 -3.88
N GLN A 541 -11.77 -10.19 -3.06
CA GLN A 541 -10.86 -9.63 -2.06
C GLN A 541 -10.21 -10.73 -1.21
N GLN A 542 -8.96 -10.48 -0.80
CA GLN A 542 -8.17 -11.48 -0.09
C GLN A 542 -8.91 -11.99 1.15
N HIS A 543 -8.97 -13.32 1.30
CA HIS A 543 -9.72 -14.05 2.32
C HIS A 543 -11.26 -13.91 2.25
N GLY A 544 -11.80 -13.49 1.11
CA GLY A 544 -13.24 -13.39 0.89
C GLY A 544 -13.94 -12.29 1.70
N PHE A 545 -15.24 -12.46 1.94
CA PHE A 545 -16.08 -11.40 2.50
C PHE A 545 -16.68 -11.71 3.87
N ALA A 546 -16.66 -12.96 4.35
CA ALA A 546 -17.25 -13.35 5.64
C ALA A 546 -16.83 -12.46 6.82
N ARG A 547 -15.55 -12.08 6.88
CA ARG A 547 -14.97 -11.20 7.92
C ARG A 547 -15.26 -9.70 7.76
N ASN A 548 -15.98 -9.28 6.72
CA ASN A 548 -16.22 -7.88 6.39
C ASN A 548 -17.69 -7.45 6.58
N VAL A 549 -18.57 -8.40 6.90
CA VAL A 549 -20.02 -8.18 6.97
C VAL A 549 -20.56 -8.48 8.37
N MET A 550 -21.74 -7.95 8.69
CA MET A 550 -22.45 -8.32 9.91
C MET A 550 -23.10 -9.69 9.75
N TRP A 551 -23.03 -10.50 10.80
CA TRP A 551 -23.76 -11.75 10.93
C TRP A 551 -24.94 -11.56 11.87
N ASP A 552 -26.07 -12.20 11.55
CA ASP A 552 -27.28 -12.12 12.34
C ASP A 552 -27.29 -13.18 13.44
N VAL A 553 -27.74 -12.83 14.65
CA VAL A 553 -27.90 -13.80 15.73
C VAL A 553 -29.16 -14.64 15.49
N LYS A 554 -28.99 -15.95 15.31
CA LYS A 554 -30.10 -16.92 15.19
C LYS A 554 -30.59 -17.37 16.55
N SER A 555 -29.65 -17.68 17.44
CA SER A 555 -29.94 -18.07 18.81
C SER A 555 -28.76 -17.74 19.72
N SER A 556 -29.04 -17.54 21.01
CA SER A 556 -28.03 -17.33 22.03
C SER A 556 -28.54 -17.82 23.38
N THR A 557 -27.67 -18.45 24.15
CA THR A 557 -27.81 -18.76 25.57
C THR A 557 -26.63 -18.15 26.32
N ASP A 558 -26.49 -18.47 27.61
CA ASP A 558 -25.33 -18.02 28.39
C ASP A 558 -24.02 -18.68 27.91
N THR A 559 -24.08 -19.88 27.32
CA THR A 559 -22.90 -20.65 26.91
C THR A 559 -22.81 -20.90 25.41
N THR A 560 -23.83 -20.53 24.64
CA THR A 560 -23.85 -20.75 23.19
C THR A 560 -24.33 -19.54 22.42
N VAL A 561 -23.81 -19.34 21.22
CA VAL A 561 -24.37 -18.41 20.23
C VAL A 561 -24.29 -19.04 18.85
N GLU A 562 -25.34 -18.84 18.04
CA GLU A 562 -25.38 -19.21 16.64
C GLU A 562 -25.60 -17.96 15.79
N LEU A 563 -24.67 -17.72 14.88
CA LEU A 563 -24.67 -16.61 13.94
C LEU A 563 -24.96 -17.11 12.53
N GLU A 564 -25.63 -16.31 11.69
CA GLU A 564 -25.91 -16.62 10.29
C GLU A 564 -25.53 -15.46 9.37
N MET A 565 -24.93 -15.81 8.24
CA MET A 565 -24.69 -14.94 7.11
C MET A 565 -25.43 -15.50 5.90
N LEU A 566 -26.32 -14.69 5.34
CA LEU A 566 -27.06 -14.96 4.11
C LEU A 566 -26.55 -14.05 2.97
N PRO A 567 -26.90 -14.36 1.70
CA PRO A 567 -26.55 -13.53 0.57
C PRO A 567 -27.19 -12.14 0.71
N SER A 568 -26.42 -11.11 0.40
CA SER A 568 -26.84 -9.72 0.32
C SER A 568 -26.42 -9.14 -1.04
N ASP A 569 -26.91 -7.95 -1.38
CA ASP A 569 -26.48 -7.26 -2.61
C ASP A 569 -24.95 -7.10 -2.68
N TYR A 570 -24.31 -6.81 -1.54
CA TYR A 570 -22.86 -6.70 -1.43
C TYR A 570 -22.14 -8.03 -1.71
N THR A 571 -22.61 -9.14 -1.13
CA THR A 571 -21.96 -10.44 -1.35
C THR A 571 -22.22 -10.94 -2.77
N LYS A 572 -23.42 -10.72 -3.32
CA LYS A 572 -23.78 -11.11 -4.70
C LYS A 572 -23.02 -10.33 -5.76
N GLU A 573 -22.64 -9.08 -5.49
CA GLU A 573 -21.76 -8.32 -6.38
C GLU A 573 -20.38 -8.98 -6.52
N MET A 574 -19.88 -9.63 -5.47
CA MET A 574 -18.59 -10.33 -5.48
C MET A 574 -18.70 -11.80 -5.89
N TRP A 575 -19.75 -12.48 -5.43
CA TRP A 575 -19.95 -13.92 -5.62
C TRP A 575 -21.47 -14.20 -5.64
N ASP A 576 -22.04 -14.21 -6.83
CA ASP A 576 -23.48 -14.38 -7.06
C ASP A 576 -23.91 -15.84 -6.87
N LYS A 577 -23.98 -16.25 -5.60
CA LYS A 577 -24.40 -17.59 -5.16
C LYS A 577 -25.40 -17.50 -4.03
N GLU A 578 -26.34 -18.44 -4.02
CA GLU A 578 -27.27 -18.65 -2.91
C GLU A 578 -26.63 -19.59 -1.89
N PHE A 579 -26.44 -19.10 -0.67
CA PHE A 579 -25.85 -19.87 0.42
C PHE A 579 -26.56 -19.59 1.75
N ALA A 580 -26.28 -20.41 2.76
CA ALA A 580 -26.44 -20.04 4.16
C ALA A 580 -25.18 -20.48 4.90
N CYS A 581 -24.50 -19.53 5.56
CA CYS A 581 -23.33 -19.83 6.36
C CYS A 581 -23.67 -19.57 7.84
N THR A 582 -23.63 -20.63 8.64
CA THR A 582 -23.92 -20.58 10.08
C THR A 582 -22.62 -20.81 10.84
N PHE A 583 -22.40 -20.02 11.89
CA PHE A 583 -21.28 -20.18 12.80
C PHE A 583 -21.78 -20.27 14.23
N SER A 584 -21.62 -21.45 14.84
CA SER A 584 -22.04 -21.73 16.20
C SER A 584 -20.82 -21.80 17.11
N VAL A 585 -20.89 -21.13 18.26
CA VAL A 585 -19.84 -21.12 19.28
C VAL A 585 -20.45 -21.64 20.58
N THR A 586 -19.85 -22.69 21.13
CA THR A 586 -20.25 -23.34 22.37
C THR A 586 -19.09 -23.30 23.35
N LEU A 587 -19.32 -22.66 24.48
CA LEU A 587 -18.39 -22.57 25.59
C LEU A 587 -18.75 -23.62 26.64
N GLU A 588 -17.86 -24.59 26.83
CA GLU A 588 -17.92 -25.58 27.90
C GLU A 588 -16.92 -25.21 28.99
N ASP A 589 -16.96 -25.91 30.13
CA ASP A 589 -16.12 -25.57 31.28
C ASP A 589 -14.62 -25.75 31.01
N ASP A 590 -14.23 -26.66 30.12
CA ASP A 590 -12.85 -27.03 29.79
C ASP A 590 -12.48 -26.84 28.31
N GLN A 591 -13.40 -26.37 27.46
CA GLN A 591 -13.12 -26.18 26.03
C GLN A 591 -14.03 -25.14 25.37
N LEU A 592 -13.55 -24.56 24.26
CA LEU A 592 -14.36 -23.78 23.33
C LEU A 592 -14.53 -24.58 22.03
N LYS A 593 -15.77 -24.87 21.66
CA LYS A 593 -16.11 -25.53 20.40
C LYS A 593 -16.72 -24.52 19.44
N THR A 594 -16.27 -24.55 18.20
CA THR A 594 -16.87 -23.79 17.10
C THR A 594 -17.29 -24.71 15.97
N ASN A 595 -18.38 -24.36 15.29
CA ASN A 595 -18.91 -25.10 14.16
C ASN A 595 -19.28 -24.14 13.03
N MET A 596 -18.63 -24.28 11.87
CA MET A 596 -18.98 -23.56 10.66
C MET A 596 -19.73 -24.50 9.71
N LEU A 597 -21.00 -24.20 9.45
CA LEU A 597 -21.84 -24.92 8.50
C LEU A 597 -22.09 -24.04 7.27
N VAL A 598 -21.72 -24.54 6.09
CA VAL A 598 -22.00 -23.89 4.80
C VAL A 598 -23.01 -24.74 4.06
N LYS A 599 -24.15 -24.17 3.69
CA LYS A 599 -25.18 -24.83 2.90
C LYS A 599 -25.36 -24.13 1.57
N ASN A 600 -25.43 -24.89 0.48
CA ASN A 600 -25.90 -24.39 -0.81
C ASN A 600 -27.43 -24.35 -0.78
N THR A 601 -28.00 -23.15 -0.75
CA THR A 601 -29.46 -22.94 -0.68
C THR A 601 -30.08 -22.71 -2.06
N GLY A 602 -29.28 -22.73 -3.12
CA GLY A 602 -29.76 -22.67 -4.50
C GLY A 602 -30.62 -23.88 -4.86
N SER A 603 -31.54 -23.67 -5.81
CA SER A 603 -32.41 -24.75 -6.30
C SER A 603 -31.72 -25.68 -7.30
N GLU A 604 -30.68 -25.20 -8.00
CA GLU A 604 -29.92 -25.95 -9.00
C GLU A 604 -28.45 -25.47 -9.05
N GLY A 605 -27.54 -26.35 -9.49
CA GLY A 605 -26.12 -26.04 -9.67
C GLY A 605 -25.25 -26.23 -8.42
N SER A 606 -23.93 -26.19 -8.60
CA SER A 606 -22.94 -26.25 -7.53
C SER A 606 -22.14 -24.95 -7.43
N PHE A 607 -21.45 -24.78 -6.31
CA PHE A 607 -20.39 -23.78 -6.18
C PHE A 607 -19.17 -24.34 -5.50
N ASP A 608 -18.02 -23.76 -5.80
CA ASP A 608 -16.75 -24.08 -5.16
C ASP A 608 -16.41 -23.00 -4.14
N PHE A 609 -15.87 -23.40 -3.00
CA PHE A 609 -15.34 -22.47 -2.00
C PHE A 609 -14.14 -23.04 -1.27
N GLN A 610 -13.31 -22.17 -0.72
CA GLN A 610 -12.31 -22.51 0.29
C GLN A 610 -12.71 -21.86 1.61
N ALA A 611 -12.22 -22.41 2.71
CA ALA A 611 -12.51 -21.90 4.03
C ALA A 611 -11.26 -21.90 4.91
N ALA A 612 -11.17 -20.93 5.82
CA ALA A 612 -10.28 -21.02 6.97
C ALA A 612 -10.84 -20.25 8.18
N LEU A 613 -10.49 -20.69 9.37
CA LEU A 613 -10.46 -19.87 10.58
C LEU A 613 -9.02 -19.42 10.79
N HIS A 614 -8.73 -18.16 10.51
CA HIS A 614 -7.42 -17.54 10.66
C HIS A 614 -7.18 -17.22 12.15
N SER A 615 -7.05 -18.25 12.97
CA SER A 615 -7.05 -18.19 14.43
C SER A 615 -5.76 -17.60 14.98
N TYR A 616 -5.87 -16.54 15.79
CA TYR A 616 -4.76 -15.92 16.51
C TYR A 616 -4.76 -16.40 17.96
N PHE A 617 -3.68 -17.04 18.40
CA PHE A 617 -3.53 -17.53 19.77
C PHE A 617 -2.54 -16.69 20.56
N THR A 618 -2.89 -16.39 21.81
CA THR A 618 -2.04 -15.65 22.75
C THR A 618 -0.88 -16.52 23.20
N VAL A 619 0.33 -15.97 23.21
CA VAL A 619 1.52 -16.65 23.73
C VAL A 619 2.37 -15.68 24.55
N SER A 620 3.06 -16.17 25.57
CA SER A 620 3.90 -15.33 26.44
C SER A 620 5.10 -14.72 25.72
N SER A 621 5.77 -15.54 24.89
CA SER A 621 6.81 -15.15 23.93
C SER A 621 7.02 -16.30 22.93
N LEU A 622 7.49 -16.00 21.71
CA LEU A 622 7.86 -17.03 20.75
C LEU A 622 9.03 -17.90 21.23
N GLU A 623 9.92 -17.35 22.07
CA GLU A 623 11.04 -18.08 22.68
C GLU A 623 10.57 -19.19 23.62
N LYS A 624 9.42 -19.00 24.29
CA LYS A 624 8.85 -19.97 25.25
C LYS A 624 7.76 -20.85 24.65
N LEU A 625 7.50 -20.68 23.36
CA LEU A 625 6.48 -21.40 22.62
C LEU A 625 7.09 -22.58 21.88
N GLU A 626 6.53 -23.76 22.11
CA GLU A 626 6.71 -24.94 21.28
C GLU A 626 5.36 -25.35 20.69
N ILE A 627 5.29 -25.55 19.37
CA ILE A 627 4.09 -26.04 18.70
C ILE A 627 4.30 -27.52 18.36
N ALA A 628 3.71 -28.41 19.15
CA ALA A 628 3.75 -29.85 18.95
C ALA A 628 2.54 -30.32 18.12
N GLY A 629 2.54 -31.59 17.71
CA GLY A 629 1.45 -32.20 16.93
C GLY A 629 2.00 -33.17 15.91
N SER A 630 1.17 -33.65 14.99
CA SER A 630 1.54 -34.61 13.94
C SER A 630 2.33 -34.01 12.77
N PHE A 631 3.22 -33.04 13.03
CA PHE A 631 3.99 -32.32 12.01
C PHE A 631 5.10 -33.15 11.35
N GLN A 632 5.81 -33.98 12.13
CA GLN A 632 6.98 -34.70 11.63
C GLN A 632 6.61 -35.63 10.46
N GLY A 633 7.36 -35.53 9.36
CA GLY A 633 7.15 -36.30 8.14
C GLY A 633 5.99 -35.81 7.28
N LYS A 634 5.30 -34.73 7.65
CA LYS A 634 4.24 -34.13 6.82
C LYS A 634 4.80 -33.20 5.77
N GLU A 635 4.13 -33.17 4.63
CA GLU A 635 4.39 -32.18 3.60
C GLU A 635 3.75 -30.84 3.97
N PHE A 636 4.46 -29.75 3.66
CA PHE A 636 3.95 -28.40 3.83
C PHE A 636 4.37 -27.50 2.67
N LEU A 637 3.51 -26.54 2.33
CA LEU A 637 3.84 -25.45 1.42
C LEU A 637 4.50 -24.33 2.21
N ASN A 638 5.77 -24.05 1.92
CA ASN A 638 6.47 -22.89 2.45
C ASN A 638 6.22 -21.68 1.56
N LYS A 639 5.36 -20.74 1.98
CA LYS A 639 4.99 -19.57 1.16
C LYS A 639 6.09 -18.51 1.06
N LEU A 640 7.18 -18.65 1.82
CA LEU A 640 8.27 -17.68 1.86
C LEU A 640 9.40 -17.99 0.87
N VAL A 641 9.35 -19.12 0.17
CA VAL A 641 10.39 -19.58 -0.76
C VAL A 641 9.78 -19.78 -2.15
N GLY A 642 10.49 -19.33 -3.19
CA GLY A 642 10.05 -19.47 -4.58
C GLY A 642 8.89 -18.54 -4.97
N ASP A 643 8.57 -18.52 -6.27
CA ASP A 643 7.41 -17.81 -6.80
C ASP A 643 6.16 -18.69 -6.66
N GLY A 644 5.37 -18.45 -5.61
CA GLY A 644 4.16 -19.24 -5.30
C GLY A 644 4.30 -20.25 -4.16
N GLY A 645 5.47 -20.32 -3.52
CA GLY A 645 5.76 -21.27 -2.44
C GLY A 645 6.40 -22.57 -2.93
N GLU A 646 7.10 -23.27 -2.05
CA GLU A 646 7.71 -24.58 -2.33
C GLU A 646 7.19 -25.66 -1.37
N MET A 647 6.89 -26.84 -1.90
CA MET A 647 6.56 -28.01 -1.08
C MET A 647 7.82 -28.57 -0.43
N GLN A 648 7.75 -28.79 0.88
CA GLN A 648 8.84 -29.29 1.72
C GLN A 648 8.29 -30.34 2.71
N THR A 649 9.17 -31.10 3.35
CA THR A 649 8.81 -32.06 4.40
C THR A 649 9.32 -31.57 5.74
N GLU A 650 8.49 -31.65 6.78
CA GLU A 650 8.85 -31.21 8.13
C GLU A 650 9.56 -32.32 8.88
N ASP A 651 10.87 -32.19 9.07
CA ASP A 651 11.67 -33.20 9.78
C ASP A 651 11.62 -33.05 11.31
N ARG A 652 11.18 -31.90 11.81
CA ARG A 652 11.13 -31.59 13.25
C ARG A 652 9.90 -32.24 13.90
N SER A 653 10.07 -32.70 15.14
CA SER A 653 8.97 -33.22 15.98
C SER A 653 8.06 -32.12 16.54
N SER A 654 8.57 -30.88 16.59
CA SER A 654 7.83 -29.70 17.01
C SER A 654 8.40 -28.45 16.35
N ILE A 655 7.56 -27.42 16.27
CA ILE A 655 7.86 -26.18 15.58
C ILE A 655 8.19 -25.10 16.61
N THR A 656 9.33 -24.44 16.38
CA THR A 656 9.72 -23.19 17.03
C THR A 656 9.83 -22.10 15.97
N ILE A 657 9.42 -20.88 16.31
CA ILE A 657 9.38 -19.74 15.39
C ILE A 657 10.52 -18.79 15.74
N THR A 658 11.53 -18.74 14.88
CA THR A 658 12.74 -17.91 15.05
C THR A 658 12.99 -16.97 13.85
N GLU A 659 12.03 -16.94 12.92
CA GLU A 659 12.03 -16.19 11.68
C GLU A 659 10.60 -15.92 11.24
N GLU A 660 10.40 -15.12 10.19
CA GLU A 660 9.09 -14.97 9.57
C GLU A 660 8.56 -16.34 9.14
N TYR A 661 7.29 -16.60 9.43
CA TYR A 661 6.72 -17.93 9.28
C TYR A 661 5.39 -17.83 8.54
N ASP A 662 5.25 -18.57 7.44
CA ASP A 662 4.00 -18.75 6.69
C ASP A 662 4.04 -20.11 5.97
N ARG A 663 3.46 -21.13 6.60
CA ARG A 663 3.53 -22.52 6.12
C ARG A 663 2.16 -23.20 6.21
N VAL A 664 1.77 -23.91 5.16
CA VAL A 664 0.52 -24.69 5.09
C VAL A 664 0.87 -26.17 5.23
N TYR A 665 0.52 -26.79 6.35
CA TYR A 665 0.75 -28.20 6.62
C TYR A 665 -0.48 -29.02 6.21
N ASN A 666 -0.27 -29.96 5.28
CA ASN A 666 -1.33 -30.82 4.80
C ASN A 666 -1.61 -31.96 5.79
N GLY A 667 -2.88 -32.15 6.15
CA GLY A 667 -3.30 -33.27 6.98
C GLY A 667 -2.76 -33.23 8.42
N VAL A 668 -2.45 -32.04 8.94
CA VAL A 668 -2.16 -31.80 10.35
C VAL A 668 -3.41 -31.19 10.98
N ASN A 669 -3.95 -31.86 12.01
CA ASN A 669 -5.24 -31.51 12.61
C ASN A 669 -5.22 -31.49 14.15
N ASP A 670 -4.06 -31.72 14.75
CA ASP A 670 -3.82 -31.79 16.19
C ASP A 670 -2.68 -30.86 16.71
N PRO A 671 -2.49 -29.61 16.22
CA PRO A 671 -1.51 -28.71 16.82
C PRO A 671 -1.75 -28.50 18.32
N VAL A 672 -0.67 -28.50 19.10
CA VAL A 672 -0.67 -28.19 20.54
C VAL A 672 0.31 -27.06 20.80
N LEU A 673 -0.19 -25.89 21.20
CA LEU A 673 0.64 -24.76 21.60
C LEU A 673 1.06 -24.92 23.05
N LYS A 674 2.32 -25.24 23.30
CA LYS A 674 2.91 -25.38 24.63
C LYS A 674 3.66 -24.11 24.99
N ASP A 675 3.13 -23.34 25.94
CA ASP A 675 3.72 -22.07 26.36
C ASP A 675 4.28 -22.17 27.77
N ALA A 676 5.60 -22.31 27.86
CA ALA A 676 6.31 -22.42 29.13
C ALA A 676 6.25 -21.13 29.97
N GLY A 677 5.92 -19.98 29.38
CA GLY A 677 5.80 -18.72 30.13
C GLY A 677 4.47 -18.55 30.85
N THR A 678 3.39 -19.16 30.36
CA THR A 678 2.10 -19.24 31.05
C THR A 678 1.94 -20.54 31.85
N GLY A 679 2.73 -21.58 31.54
CA GLY A 679 2.58 -22.91 32.14
C GLY A 679 1.35 -23.65 31.61
N LYS A 680 0.89 -23.28 30.41
CA LYS A 680 -0.34 -23.78 29.78
C LYS A 680 -0.03 -24.39 28.42
N ALA A 681 -0.90 -25.29 28.01
CA ALA A 681 -0.98 -25.80 26.66
C ALA A 681 -2.37 -25.51 26.08
N LEU A 682 -2.46 -25.32 24.76
CA LEU A 682 -3.72 -25.22 24.04
C LEU A 682 -3.74 -26.22 22.89
N ASN A 683 -4.64 -27.19 22.96
CA ASN A 683 -4.91 -28.12 21.87
C ASN A 683 -5.85 -27.45 20.86
N VAL A 684 -5.43 -27.40 19.60
CA VAL A 684 -6.20 -26.90 18.46
C VAL A 684 -6.64 -28.11 17.66
N LEU A 685 -7.84 -28.62 17.92
CA LEU A 685 -8.32 -29.85 17.32
C LEU A 685 -9.22 -29.53 16.13
N ASN A 686 -8.67 -29.74 14.93
CA ASN A 686 -9.38 -29.60 13.67
C ASN A 686 -10.17 -30.89 13.39
N GLN A 687 -11.49 -30.77 13.27
CA GLN A 687 -12.41 -31.88 13.06
C GLN A 687 -13.35 -31.58 11.89
N ALA A 688 -14.03 -32.63 11.42
CA ALA A 688 -14.88 -32.59 10.23
C ALA A 688 -14.10 -32.09 9.00
N GLY A 689 -14.51 -30.98 8.38
CA GLY A 689 -13.94 -30.47 7.14
C GLY A 689 -12.63 -29.68 7.25
N TRP A 690 -12.12 -29.42 8.45
CA TRP A 690 -10.80 -28.79 8.63
C TRP A 690 -9.69 -29.85 8.49
N GLU A 691 -9.00 -29.84 7.35
CA GLU A 691 -8.03 -30.88 6.99
C GLU A 691 -6.58 -30.41 7.10
N ASP A 692 -6.35 -29.10 6.98
CA ASP A 692 -5.03 -28.49 6.91
C ASP A 692 -4.82 -27.52 8.08
N THR A 693 -3.54 -27.29 8.43
CA THR A 693 -3.15 -26.29 9.41
C THR A 693 -2.20 -25.28 8.79
N VAL A 694 -2.48 -23.99 8.93
CA VAL A 694 -1.50 -22.93 8.61
C VAL A 694 -0.85 -22.43 9.88
N ILE A 695 0.48 -22.32 9.89
CA ILE A 695 1.20 -21.60 10.93
C ILE A 695 1.71 -20.29 10.33
N TRP A 696 1.36 -19.18 10.98
CA TRP A 696 1.79 -17.85 10.55
C TRP A 696 2.26 -16.98 11.72
N ASN A 697 3.36 -16.27 11.52
CA ASN A 697 3.82 -15.21 12.41
C ASN A 697 4.65 -14.16 11.63
N PRO A 698 4.36 -12.85 11.81
CA PRO A 698 5.03 -11.76 11.08
C PRO A 698 6.38 -11.36 11.72
N TYR A 699 7.13 -12.33 12.21
CA TYR A 699 8.31 -12.21 13.06
C TYR A 699 9.12 -10.91 12.94
N GLY A 700 9.45 -10.30 14.07
CA GLY A 700 10.18 -9.03 14.14
C GLY A 700 9.31 -7.78 13.95
N ASN A 701 8.02 -7.92 13.62
CA ASN A 701 7.11 -6.78 13.50
C ASN A 701 6.48 -6.37 14.84
N GLU A 702 7.23 -5.58 15.63
CA GLU A 702 6.79 -5.04 16.94
C GLU A 702 5.44 -4.30 16.89
N GLY A 703 5.14 -3.63 15.78
CA GLY A 703 3.88 -2.88 15.63
C GLY A 703 2.64 -3.78 15.59
N MET A 704 2.81 -5.04 15.16
CA MET A 704 1.76 -6.06 15.16
C MET A 704 1.72 -6.86 16.46
N GLY A 705 2.70 -6.70 17.36
CA GLY A 705 2.83 -7.53 18.55
C GLY A 705 3.30 -8.96 18.24
N TYR A 706 4.16 -9.15 17.23
CA TYR A 706 4.54 -10.47 16.71
C TYR A 706 4.96 -11.49 17.79
N ASN A 707 5.56 -11.03 18.89
CA ASN A 707 6.08 -11.91 19.93
C ASN A 707 5.00 -12.40 20.90
N GLU A 708 3.76 -11.91 20.78
CA GLU A 708 2.69 -12.12 21.77
C GLU A 708 1.53 -12.94 21.21
N PHE A 709 1.63 -13.35 19.94
CA PHE A 709 0.67 -14.24 19.32
C PHE A 709 1.34 -15.14 18.29
N VAL A 710 0.66 -16.23 17.95
CA VAL A 710 0.92 -17.01 16.75
C VAL A 710 -0.40 -17.34 16.07
N CYS A 711 -0.42 -17.43 14.75
CA CYS A 711 -1.57 -17.97 14.05
C CYS A 711 -1.39 -19.47 13.84
N VAL A 712 -2.40 -20.24 14.25
CA VAL A 712 -2.54 -21.67 13.95
C VAL A 712 -3.94 -21.85 13.38
N GLU A 713 -4.03 -21.76 12.06
CA GLU A 713 -5.30 -21.62 11.34
C GLU A 713 -5.87 -22.99 10.99
N SER A 714 -7.18 -23.16 11.17
CA SER A 714 -7.91 -24.33 10.69
C SER A 714 -8.30 -24.08 9.25
N VAL A 715 -7.79 -24.88 8.31
CA VAL A 715 -7.90 -24.58 6.87
C VAL A 715 -8.50 -25.76 6.12
N LYS A 716 -9.37 -25.43 5.15
CA LYS A 716 -9.69 -26.31 4.03
C LYS A 716 -9.09 -25.67 2.79
N PHE A 717 -7.86 -26.09 2.46
CA PHE A 717 -7.06 -25.42 1.44
C PHE A 717 -7.55 -25.76 0.05
N ASP A 718 -7.83 -27.03 -0.23
CA ASP A 718 -8.42 -27.43 -1.51
C ASP A 718 -9.89 -26.99 -1.60
N PRO A 719 -10.35 -26.47 -2.75
CA PRO A 719 -11.74 -26.08 -2.92
C PRO A 719 -12.73 -27.23 -2.66
N VAL A 720 -13.80 -26.92 -1.93
CA VAL A 720 -14.96 -27.77 -1.73
C VAL A 720 -16.01 -27.44 -2.78
N THR A 721 -16.38 -28.42 -3.61
CA THR A 721 -17.56 -28.32 -4.48
C THR A 721 -18.81 -28.73 -3.71
N LEU A 722 -19.79 -27.84 -3.66
CA LEU A 722 -21.04 -28.04 -2.92
C LEU A 722 -22.26 -28.00 -3.85
N ASP A 723 -22.88 -29.15 -4.07
CA ASP A 723 -24.12 -29.28 -4.86
C ASP A 723 -25.32 -28.61 -4.19
N ALA A 724 -26.33 -28.25 -4.99
CA ALA A 724 -27.60 -27.69 -4.50
C ALA A 724 -28.21 -28.54 -3.38
N GLY A 725 -28.53 -27.90 -2.25
CA GLY A 725 -29.09 -28.54 -1.06
C GLY A 725 -28.08 -29.22 -0.13
N SER A 726 -26.83 -29.45 -0.58
CA SER A 726 -25.77 -30.05 0.23
C SER A 726 -25.17 -29.06 1.22
N SER A 727 -24.49 -29.60 2.24
CA SER A 727 -23.80 -28.83 3.26
C SER A 727 -22.40 -29.36 3.55
N TRP A 728 -21.51 -28.46 3.93
CA TRP A 728 -20.17 -28.74 4.44
C TRP A 728 -20.04 -28.22 5.87
N GLU A 729 -19.32 -28.95 6.72
CA GLU A 729 -19.16 -28.66 8.14
C GLU A 729 -17.68 -28.66 8.52
N GLY A 730 -17.23 -27.63 9.23
CA GLY A 730 -15.88 -27.54 9.82
C GLY A 730 -15.97 -27.27 11.31
N VAL A 731 -15.41 -28.15 12.14
CA VAL A 731 -15.48 -28.07 13.60
C VAL A 731 -14.09 -27.84 14.18
N LEU A 732 -13.90 -26.75 14.91
CA LEU A 732 -12.67 -26.48 15.66
C LEU A 732 -12.97 -26.58 17.16
N VAL A 733 -12.20 -27.40 17.88
CA VAL A 733 -12.21 -27.45 19.34
C VAL A 733 -10.90 -26.91 19.89
N LEU A 734 -11.00 -25.93 20.79
CA LEU A 734 -9.89 -25.38 21.55
C LEU A 734 -9.96 -25.92 22.97
N LYS A 735 -8.96 -26.70 23.37
CA LYS A 735 -8.92 -27.33 24.70
C LYS A 735 -7.66 -26.94 25.48
N PRO A 736 -7.78 -26.01 26.45
CA PRO A 736 -6.71 -25.67 27.37
C PRO A 736 -6.30 -26.83 28.28
N GLU A 737 -5.02 -26.94 28.57
CA GLU A 737 -4.42 -27.88 29.51
C GLU A 737 -3.29 -27.21 30.31
N SER A 738 -2.90 -27.80 31.43
CA SER A 738 -1.66 -27.43 32.12
C SER A 738 -0.45 -28.03 31.39
N LEU A 739 0.67 -27.30 31.32
CA LEU A 739 1.91 -27.77 30.69
C LEU A 739 2.66 -28.83 31.52
#